data_AF-A0A939V6X4-F1
#
_entry.id   AF-A0A939V6X4-F1
#
_cell.length_a   1.000
_cell.length_b   1.000
_cell.length_c   1.000
_cell.angle_alpha   90.00
_cell.angle_beta   90.00
_cell.angle_gamma   90.00
#
_symmetry.space_group_name_H-M   'P 1'
#
loop_
_entity.id
_entity.type
_entity.pdbx_description
1 polymer ?
#
loop_
_entity_poly.entity_id
_entity_poly.type
_entity_poly.pdbx_seq_one_letter_code
_entity_poly.pdbx_strand_id
1 'polypeptide(L)'
;MKKFLLSMLVALIGAAMWQTVEARYVLGNRVAADDIKAGDTIALWCGTQGNLTDYYMGLNDNGVLKNVTPWSVRTSWIISEGPKNYKGEQTYFLQNLATLQYLGNKNADPMSNGWSSPGTMVSDIEYAVPFAKHCAADSTDVEEKYGPSWDEISVVWSFAREDAKNQFIGNCAYWGIGDVRFWEYHDTNAWNAYYVHYIHDKQGDLLALIDEISEAGIDYEAGDEPGLYPQDKVDEFNQALQDALLCSLEEHTDEEYQAAMDRLVAAKEAVENSVNPITEGYYYIVSAFPEFMNKQGVEKAMTVNSDTQLGWATLNTQDPKQIFQISPLGNGNFYIRNFWNERYLNGPEKNSNSQKMKLSATEGYEQIIKPIGSLQWLLYNTFSNIAYHPESHSSGSGQAGDIVVWNDNAINGMSTWYIRLVPDTILAKMGGIKAQMERNDKMTELAKEANDIWDKITYYTVSEEGLITNSTDDDPENQVWSNAKDPNQGTYAALTDGKPSDPDDGKTFFHSTWHPDVNEPYTKPHNLQFDFSKSPVSGFEMKMQQRCDSWGDKDRPVIVSFYASNEEKETLTEDEAWNFIRQIDIKDLWGNASDHKNWVTMPTIDLGKEYKYVRMDVIATGNNRKNSGAQYPFFSIAEIQVYPVVLDKTLSQYYYTEGMAAVADEMFALANAAPEKIAASTVTDEDIAEMQAAIDAVKALYADTTYIAELASQLEDYVNTAVIGEGIGETSQEAVDQLSAAVTEAKTTGFTTPLIKSEVDAAVAKLEEAKTAFLASVKMPQPGTWYHILSASNTETHYNGGDTGDPLPMANSALYADGPNSGDHVRYGLLTEENLPNYEYDPYSMWQLVEMEDGKYALQNLGTGLYMGDGNKLGASIYTSYKPVAYDVQLLGNASFGFFMDSATDNKFAMMACLTGQHVEVGEAVVYGDGAWKFEEIDPSQTELIVIDIFANNLIDIIALPYDVSDIADYNEDVHLYGIKKMFKNEDGTTTVELYEKDELEAGESAIIVLGDPEQECESRELVIPFPSTVTDKATPVNGAHGMLFSEATPANTAFSDGYAFVCSDKEVGIGANTGAIDTRYYTGEVEGVETALTFIIKGLEWVEAPQTNADVDGNGSINSADVVAVYNYILIGEESGITKEAADVDGNGNVNSADVVAIYNAIIGGEAGSRAYYRGLLEANK
;
A
#
# COMPACT_ATOMS: atom_id res chain seq x y z
N MET A 1 -7.86 -33.43 -37.79
CA MET A 1 -7.67 -32.77 -36.47
C MET A 1 -8.02 -31.28 -36.50
N LYS A 2 -7.41 -30.42 -37.33
CA LYS A 2 -7.74 -28.97 -37.34
C LYS A 2 -9.20 -28.61 -37.72
N LYS A 3 -9.90 -29.41 -38.53
CA LYS A 3 -11.34 -29.19 -38.82
C LYS A 3 -12.31 -29.74 -37.76
N PHE A 4 -11.82 -30.57 -36.83
CA PHE A 4 -12.63 -31.15 -35.74
C PHE A 4 -12.48 -30.33 -34.45
N LEU A 5 -11.31 -29.73 -34.24
CA LEU A 5 -11.03 -28.77 -33.15
C LEU A 5 -11.69 -27.40 -33.38
N LEU A 6 -11.79 -26.92 -34.63
CA LEU A 6 -12.46 -25.64 -34.93
C LEU A 6 -13.99 -25.74 -34.75
N SER A 7 -14.59 -26.89 -35.04
CA SER A 7 -16.00 -27.17 -34.74
C SER A 7 -16.28 -27.38 -33.26
N MET A 8 -15.28 -27.80 -32.47
CA MET A 8 -15.40 -27.89 -31.01
C MET A 8 -15.27 -26.52 -30.34
N LEU A 9 -14.39 -25.63 -30.86
CA LEU A 9 -14.21 -24.27 -30.30
C LEU A 9 -15.43 -23.37 -30.55
N VAL A 10 -16.08 -23.52 -31.72
CA VAL A 10 -17.35 -22.83 -32.03
C VAL A 10 -18.52 -23.39 -31.20
N ALA A 11 -18.48 -24.67 -30.81
CA ALA A 11 -19.47 -25.26 -29.90
C ALA A 11 -19.22 -24.91 -28.42
N LEU A 12 -17.96 -24.71 -28.02
CA LEU A 12 -17.56 -24.35 -26.65
C LEU A 12 -17.91 -22.90 -26.28
N ILE A 13 -17.91 -21.97 -27.25
CA ILE A 13 -18.33 -20.58 -27.04
C ILE A 13 -19.87 -20.44 -27.11
N GLY A 14 -20.55 -21.33 -27.86
CA GLY A 14 -22.01 -21.38 -27.89
C GLY A 14 -22.66 -21.87 -26.59
N ALA A 15 -21.92 -22.55 -25.70
CA ALA A 15 -22.48 -23.16 -24.49
C ALA A 15 -22.83 -22.16 -23.37
N ALA A 16 -22.28 -20.94 -23.38
CA ALA A 16 -22.64 -19.90 -22.41
C ALA A 16 -23.90 -19.09 -22.81
N MET A 17 -24.35 -19.18 -24.08
CA MET A 17 -25.42 -18.36 -24.65
C MET A 17 -26.83 -18.97 -24.56
N TRP A 18 -27.04 -20.09 -23.83
CA TRP A 18 -28.25 -20.91 -23.98
C TRP A 18 -28.99 -21.12 -22.65
N GLN A 19 -29.33 -20.06 -21.92
CA GLN A 19 -30.19 -20.18 -20.71
C GLN A 19 -31.71 -20.05 -20.97
N THR A 20 -32.15 -19.69 -22.18
CA THR A 20 -33.60 -19.56 -22.52
C THR A 20 -34.10 -20.55 -23.59
N VAL A 21 -33.35 -21.63 -23.86
CA VAL A 21 -33.59 -22.55 -25.00
C VAL A 21 -34.53 -23.74 -24.69
N GLU A 22 -35.21 -23.71 -23.54
CA GLU A 22 -36.14 -24.78 -23.15
C GLU A 22 -37.30 -24.97 -24.15
N ALA A 23 -37.68 -23.94 -24.91
CA ALA A 23 -38.83 -23.98 -25.83
C ALA A 23 -38.59 -24.73 -27.17
N ARG A 24 -37.34 -25.06 -27.54
CA ARG A 24 -37.00 -25.65 -28.85
C ARG A 24 -36.65 -27.12 -28.80
N TYR A 25 -36.23 -27.60 -27.63
CA TYR A 25 -36.15 -29.02 -27.42
C TYR A 25 -37.56 -29.54 -27.19
N VAL A 26 -37.87 -30.72 -27.71
CA VAL A 26 -39.13 -31.41 -27.42
C VAL A 26 -38.88 -32.84 -27.00
N LEU A 27 -39.63 -33.28 -26.00
CA LEU A 27 -39.65 -34.66 -25.57
C LEU A 27 -40.33 -35.52 -26.63
N GLY A 28 -39.54 -36.37 -27.28
CA GLY A 28 -39.98 -37.33 -28.29
C GLY A 28 -40.57 -38.60 -27.68
N ASN A 29 -40.50 -39.70 -28.44
CA ASN A 29 -41.04 -40.98 -27.99
C ASN A 29 -40.13 -41.65 -26.95
N ARG A 30 -40.75 -42.46 -26.08
CA ARG A 30 -40.04 -43.36 -25.17
C ARG A 30 -39.21 -44.36 -25.98
N VAL A 31 -37.97 -44.62 -25.56
CA VAL A 31 -37.00 -45.48 -26.23
C VAL A 31 -36.58 -46.64 -25.33
N ALA A 32 -36.40 -47.83 -25.92
CA ALA A 32 -35.90 -49.01 -25.22
C ALA A 32 -34.37 -48.94 -25.03
N ALA A 33 -33.86 -49.56 -23.97
CA ALA A 33 -32.43 -49.50 -23.62
C ALA A 33 -31.48 -49.90 -24.79
N ASP A 34 -31.85 -50.92 -25.56
CA ASP A 34 -31.06 -51.42 -26.70
C ASP A 34 -30.98 -50.43 -27.86
N ASP A 35 -31.98 -49.57 -28.00
CA ASP A 35 -32.09 -48.61 -29.10
C ASP A 35 -31.32 -47.31 -28.82
N ILE A 36 -30.98 -47.03 -27.54
CA ILE A 36 -30.17 -45.87 -27.16
C ILE A 36 -28.73 -46.06 -27.67
N LYS A 37 -28.15 -45.10 -28.37
CA LYS A 37 -26.80 -45.18 -28.96
C LYS A 37 -25.99 -43.93 -28.63
N ALA A 38 -24.67 -44.05 -28.79
CA ALA A 38 -23.82 -42.87 -28.72
C ALA A 38 -24.19 -41.88 -29.83
N GLY A 39 -24.28 -40.60 -29.47
CA GLY A 39 -24.82 -39.53 -30.30
C GLY A 39 -26.29 -39.20 -30.02
N ASP A 40 -27.01 -40.03 -29.26
CA ASP A 40 -28.40 -39.72 -28.89
C ASP A 40 -28.46 -38.69 -27.75
N THR A 41 -29.51 -37.87 -27.78
CA THR A 41 -29.89 -37.01 -26.65
C THR A 41 -31.19 -37.54 -26.05
N ILE A 42 -31.17 -37.84 -24.76
CA ILE A 42 -32.29 -38.46 -24.05
C ILE A 42 -32.64 -37.73 -22.76
N ALA A 43 -33.89 -37.82 -22.33
CA ALA A 43 -34.33 -37.47 -20.99
C ALA A 43 -34.63 -38.74 -20.21
N LEU A 44 -34.21 -38.79 -18.95
CA LEU A 44 -34.36 -39.96 -18.08
C LEU A 44 -35.42 -39.68 -17.03
N TRP A 45 -36.62 -40.20 -17.27
CA TRP A 45 -37.78 -40.09 -16.38
C TRP A 45 -37.82 -41.28 -15.41
N CYS A 46 -38.26 -41.10 -14.17
CA CYS A 46 -38.30 -42.19 -13.18
C CYS A 46 -39.16 -43.38 -13.66
N GLY A 47 -38.59 -44.60 -13.66
CA GLY A 47 -39.19 -45.79 -14.27
C GLY A 47 -39.71 -46.87 -13.32
N THR A 48 -39.47 -46.76 -12.02
CA THR A 48 -39.87 -47.76 -11.02
C THR A 48 -41.24 -47.46 -10.40
N GLN A 49 -42.05 -48.48 -10.10
CA GLN A 49 -43.37 -48.31 -9.45
C GLN A 49 -43.24 -47.80 -8.00
N GLY A 50 -43.63 -46.54 -7.72
CA GLY A 50 -43.59 -45.91 -6.39
C GLY A 50 -43.86 -44.39 -6.40
N ASN A 51 -43.77 -43.71 -5.25
CA ASN A 51 -44.19 -42.32 -4.97
C ASN A 51 -43.53 -41.18 -5.79
N LEU A 52 -42.86 -41.43 -6.91
CA LEU A 52 -42.05 -40.44 -7.65
C LEU A 52 -42.25 -40.50 -9.16
N THR A 53 -43.50 -40.56 -9.62
CA THR A 53 -43.81 -40.76 -11.04
C THR A 53 -43.57 -39.54 -11.94
N ASP A 54 -43.20 -38.36 -11.45
CA ASP A 54 -43.17 -37.12 -12.27
C ASP A 54 -41.78 -36.46 -12.40
N TYR A 55 -40.71 -37.14 -12.01
CA TYR A 55 -39.36 -36.56 -11.96
C TYR A 55 -38.40 -37.12 -13.01
N TYR A 56 -37.51 -36.25 -13.49
CA TYR A 56 -36.41 -36.56 -14.41
C TYR A 56 -35.06 -36.41 -13.70
N MET A 57 -34.06 -37.19 -14.10
CA MET A 57 -32.68 -37.01 -13.63
C MET A 57 -32.08 -35.74 -14.23
N GLY A 58 -31.60 -34.79 -13.40
CA GLY A 58 -31.07 -33.53 -13.93
C GLY A 58 -30.57 -32.53 -12.87
N LEU A 59 -30.47 -31.26 -13.26
CA LEU A 59 -29.97 -30.18 -12.40
C LEU A 59 -31.11 -29.26 -11.93
N ASN A 60 -31.10 -28.89 -10.66
CA ASN A 60 -32.02 -27.87 -10.13
C ASN A 60 -31.57 -26.44 -10.51
N ASP A 61 -32.32 -25.43 -10.07
CA ASP A 61 -32.03 -24.00 -10.37
C ASP A 61 -30.67 -23.51 -9.88
N ASN A 62 -30.06 -24.21 -8.93
CA ASN A 62 -28.73 -23.88 -8.41
C ASN A 62 -27.61 -24.73 -9.06
N GLY A 63 -27.90 -25.46 -10.15
CA GLY A 63 -26.93 -26.29 -10.85
C GLY A 63 -26.54 -27.58 -10.11
N VAL A 64 -27.34 -28.04 -9.14
CA VAL A 64 -27.05 -29.25 -8.35
C VAL A 64 -27.79 -30.46 -8.90
N LEU A 65 -27.10 -31.61 -9.02
CA LEU A 65 -27.67 -32.88 -9.48
C LEU A 65 -28.75 -33.41 -8.51
N LYS A 66 -29.97 -33.53 -9.01
CA LYS A 66 -31.19 -33.88 -8.28
C LYS A 66 -32.20 -34.59 -9.20
N ASN A 67 -33.29 -35.10 -8.64
CA ASN A 67 -34.47 -35.46 -9.42
C ASN A 67 -35.35 -34.22 -9.58
N VAL A 68 -35.63 -33.79 -10.82
CA VAL A 68 -36.20 -32.48 -11.15
C VAL A 68 -37.46 -32.63 -12.00
N THR A 69 -38.42 -31.73 -11.80
CA THR A 69 -39.65 -31.62 -12.58
C THR A 69 -39.97 -30.13 -12.81
N PRO A 70 -40.56 -29.73 -13.96
CA PRO A 70 -40.86 -30.54 -15.14
C PRO A 70 -39.58 -30.92 -15.93
N TRP A 71 -39.75 -31.64 -17.05
CA TRP A 71 -38.66 -31.90 -18.00
C TRP A 71 -38.10 -30.59 -18.57
N SER A 72 -36.77 -30.54 -18.78
CA SER A 72 -36.08 -29.47 -19.49
C SER A 72 -34.72 -29.90 -20.04
N VAL A 73 -33.97 -28.96 -20.66
CA VAL A 73 -32.59 -29.20 -21.08
C VAL A 73 -31.67 -29.56 -19.90
N ARG A 74 -31.97 -29.07 -18.69
CA ARG A 74 -31.23 -29.42 -17.46
C ARG A 74 -31.47 -30.85 -17.01
N THR A 75 -32.49 -31.52 -17.54
CA THR A 75 -32.82 -32.94 -17.27
C THR A 75 -32.58 -33.85 -18.47
N SER A 76 -31.88 -33.33 -19.49
CA SER A 76 -31.57 -34.04 -20.73
C SER A 76 -30.06 -34.33 -20.82
N TRP A 77 -29.73 -35.46 -21.44
CA TRP A 77 -28.40 -36.07 -21.42
C TRP A 77 -27.96 -36.48 -22.83
N ILE A 78 -26.76 -36.08 -23.21
CA ILE A 78 -26.06 -36.52 -24.42
C ILE A 78 -25.30 -37.80 -24.09
N ILE A 79 -25.50 -38.82 -24.92
CA ILE A 79 -24.86 -40.14 -24.75
C ILE A 79 -23.60 -40.20 -25.60
N SER A 80 -22.46 -40.53 -24.99
CA SER A 80 -21.18 -40.71 -25.69
C SER A 80 -20.57 -42.08 -25.37
N GLU A 81 -19.73 -42.62 -26.27
CA GLU A 81 -19.09 -43.92 -26.05
C GLU A 81 -18.07 -43.86 -24.91
N GLY A 82 -18.18 -44.80 -23.97
CA GLY A 82 -17.20 -45.03 -22.92
C GLY A 82 -16.29 -46.24 -23.20
N PRO A 83 -15.27 -46.47 -22.36
CA PRO A 83 -14.42 -47.65 -22.47
C PRO A 83 -15.20 -48.94 -22.16
N LYS A 84 -14.73 -50.10 -22.62
CA LYS A 84 -15.32 -51.37 -22.18
C LYS A 84 -15.01 -51.61 -20.70
N ASN A 85 -15.97 -52.14 -19.96
CA ASN A 85 -15.75 -52.50 -18.55
C ASN A 85 -14.94 -53.80 -18.41
N TYR A 86 -14.58 -54.20 -17.18
CA TYR A 86 -13.79 -55.43 -16.93
C TYR A 86 -14.50 -56.73 -17.36
N LYS A 87 -15.82 -56.70 -17.56
CA LYS A 87 -16.60 -57.82 -18.12
C LYS A 87 -16.61 -57.83 -19.65
N GLY A 88 -16.01 -56.84 -20.29
CA GLY A 88 -15.98 -56.65 -21.74
C GLY A 88 -17.23 -56.00 -22.32
N GLU A 89 -18.13 -55.50 -21.48
CA GLU A 89 -19.37 -54.83 -21.89
C GLU A 89 -19.08 -53.39 -22.33
N GLN A 90 -19.83 -52.92 -23.33
CA GLN A 90 -19.75 -51.54 -23.81
C GLN A 90 -20.40 -50.59 -22.79
N THR A 91 -19.68 -49.51 -22.43
CA THR A 91 -20.22 -48.46 -21.55
C THR A 91 -20.43 -47.15 -22.29
N TYR A 92 -21.09 -46.20 -21.62
CA TYR A 92 -21.44 -44.89 -22.13
C TYR A 92 -21.24 -43.83 -21.03
N PHE A 93 -20.85 -42.63 -21.42
CA PHE A 93 -20.88 -41.46 -20.55
C PHE A 93 -22.15 -40.65 -20.79
N LEU A 94 -22.72 -40.14 -19.70
CA LEU A 94 -23.88 -39.27 -19.72
C LEU A 94 -23.41 -37.83 -19.48
N GLN A 95 -23.57 -36.96 -20.48
CA GLN A 95 -23.21 -35.55 -20.40
C GLN A 95 -24.48 -34.69 -20.36
N ASN A 96 -24.60 -33.78 -19.41
CA ASN A 96 -25.80 -32.96 -19.27
C ASN A 96 -25.90 -31.91 -20.39
N LEU A 97 -27.06 -31.81 -21.04
CA LEU A 97 -27.25 -30.95 -22.21
C LEU A 97 -27.12 -29.45 -21.88
N ALA A 98 -27.46 -29.02 -20.66
CA ALA A 98 -27.42 -27.62 -20.27
C ALA A 98 -26.02 -27.13 -19.83
N THR A 99 -25.23 -28.00 -19.21
CA THR A 99 -23.93 -27.62 -18.61
C THR A 99 -22.72 -28.22 -19.34
N LEU A 100 -22.94 -29.19 -20.22
CA LEU A 100 -21.90 -30.01 -20.87
C LEU A 100 -20.96 -30.71 -19.88
N GLN A 101 -21.32 -30.79 -18.60
CA GLN A 101 -20.59 -31.58 -17.63
C GLN A 101 -21.04 -33.04 -17.66
N TYR A 102 -20.15 -33.96 -17.30
CA TYR A 102 -20.42 -35.38 -17.22
C TYR A 102 -20.99 -35.79 -15.87
N LEU A 103 -21.83 -36.83 -15.86
CA LEU A 103 -22.24 -37.51 -14.64
C LEU A 103 -21.05 -38.29 -14.07
N GLY A 104 -20.59 -37.88 -12.90
CA GLY A 104 -19.39 -38.42 -12.26
C GLY A 104 -19.50 -38.49 -10.74
N ASN A 105 -18.35 -38.60 -10.07
CA ASN A 105 -18.23 -38.55 -8.61
C ASN A 105 -17.09 -37.60 -8.19
N LYS A 106 -17.22 -36.90 -7.05
CA LYS A 106 -16.16 -36.02 -6.52
C LYS A 106 -14.93 -36.80 -6.03
N ASN A 107 -15.13 -38.05 -5.64
CA ASN A 107 -14.07 -38.98 -5.28
C ASN A 107 -13.79 -39.87 -6.51
N ALA A 108 -12.53 -40.12 -6.85
CA ALA A 108 -12.15 -40.95 -8.00
C ALA A 108 -12.77 -42.38 -8.00
N ASP A 109 -13.30 -42.84 -6.87
CA ASP A 109 -14.07 -44.09 -6.73
C ASP A 109 -15.53 -43.79 -6.33
N PRO A 110 -16.53 -44.07 -7.20
CA PRO A 110 -17.96 -43.85 -6.93
C PRO A 110 -18.53 -44.75 -5.82
N MET A 111 -17.75 -45.61 -5.19
CA MET A 111 -18.17 -46.48 -4.08
C MET A 111 -17.19 -46.47 -2.90
N SER A 112 -16.34 -45.43 -2.74
CA SER A 112 -15.29 -45.34 -1.71
C SER A 112 -15.74 -45.65 -0.26
N ASN A 113 -17.03 -45.47 0.05
CA ASN A 113 -17.61 -45.65 1.39
C ASN A 113 -18.36 -46.99 1.56
N GLY A 114 -18.28 -47.89 0.58
CA GLY A 114 -18.70 -49.30 0.66
C GLY A 114 -20.18 -49.60 0.43
N TRP A 115 -21.11 -48.62 0.49
CA TRP A 115 -22.56 -48.89 0.41
C TRP A 115 -23.35 -47.95 -0.54
N SER A 116 -23.00 -46.67 -0.64
CA SER A 116 -23.56 -45.72 -1.63
C SER A 116 -22.72 -44.44 -1.73
N SER A 117 -22.85 -43.68 -2.81
CA SER A 117 -22.30 -42.32 -2.95
C SER A 117 -23.24 -41.37 -3.70
N PRO A 118 -23.16 -40.04 -3.49
CA PRO A 118 -23.90 -39.08 -4.29
C PRO A 118 -23.25 -38.92 -5.68
N GLY A 119 -24.08 -38.86 -6.72
CA GLY A 119 -23.61 -38.43 -8.05
C GLY A 119 -23.28 -36.93 -8.06
N THR A 120 -22.36 -36.51 -8.92
CA THR A 120 -22.01 -35.10 -9.10
C THR A 120 -21.78 -34.79 -10.58
N MET A 121 -21.66 -33.50 -10.90
CA MET A 121 -21.25 -33.05 -12.23
C MET A 121 -19.75 -32.79 -12.26
N VAL A 122 -19.06 -33.32 -13.27
CA VAL A 122 -17.61 -33.15 -13.47
C VAL A 122 -17.33 -32.62 -14.87
N SER A 123 -16.42 -31.65 -14.98
CA SER A 123 -16.06 -31.06 -16.28
C SER A 123 -15.03 -31.89 -17.05
N ASP A 124 -14.22 -32.68 -16.34
CA ASP A 124 -13.22 -33.56 -16.94
C ASP A 124 -13.76 -34.99 -17.05
N ILE A 125 -13.59 -35.57 -18.25
CA ILE A 125 -14.04 -36.92 -18.59
C ILE A 125 -13.28 -37.99 -17.79
N GLU A 126 -12.08 -37.70 -17.28
CA GLU A 126 -11.32 -38.63 -16.42
C GLU A 126 -12.05 -38.94 -15.10
N TYR A 127 -12.87 -38.02 -14.60
CA TYR A 127 -13.67 -38.19 -13.38
C TYR A 127 -15.11 -38.63 -13.68
N ALA A 128 -15.47 -38.83 -14.97
CA ALA A 128 -16.79 -39.28 -15.38
C ALA A 128 -16.97 -40.78 -15.11
N VAL A 129 -18.18 -41.20 -14.73
CA VAL A 129 -18.48 -42.61 -14.49
C VAL A 129 -18.97 -43.26 -15.79
N PRO A 130 -18.32 -44.33 -16.29
CA PRO A 130 -18.79 -45.07 -17.45
C PRO A 130 -19.90 -46.06 -17.08
N PHE A 131 -21.08 -45.95 -17.71
CA PHE A 131 -22.24 -46.80 -17.44
C PHE A 131 -22.52 -47.79 -18.57
N ALA A 132 -22.63 -49.08 -18.25
CA ALA A 132 -23.34 -50.06 -19.06
C ALA A 132 -24.86 -49.85 -18.93
N LYS A 133 -25.61 -50.25 -19.95
CA LYS A 133 -27.07 -50.16 -19.98
C LYS A 133 -27.65 -51.57 -20.04
N HIS A 134 -28.73 -51.81 -19.31
CA HIS A 134 -29.41 -53.10 -19.27
C HIS A 134 -30.92 -52.92 -19.43
N CYS A 135 -31.57 -53.86 -20.10
CA CYS A 135 -33.03 -53.96 -20.22
C CYS A 135 -33.58 -55.10 -19.34
N ALA A 136 -34.91 -55.20 -19.24
CA ALA A 136 -35.53 -56.27 -18.46
C ALA A 136 -35.27 -57.69 -19.02
N ALA A 137 -34.98 -57.83 -20.33
CA ALA A 137 -34.67 -59.12 -20.95
C ALA A 137 -33.26 -59.63 -20.60
N ASP A 138 -32.33 -58.73 -20.23
CA ASP A 138 -30.97 -59.08 -19.79
C ASP A 138 -30.95 -59.72 -18.40
N SER A 139 -32.08 -59.66 -17.66
CA SER A 139 -32.23 -60.10 -16.26
C SER A 139 -31.94 -61.59 -15.97
N THR A 140 -31.66 -62.40 -16.98
CA THR A 140 -31.26 -63.82 -16.80
C THR A 140 -29.74 -64.04 -16.73
N ASP A 141 -28.94 -63.09 -17.24
CA ASP A 141 -27.47 -63.10 -17.15
C ASP A 141 -26.94 -62.18 -16.02
N VAL A 142 -27.83 -61.47 -15.34
CA VAL A 142 -27.56 -60.72 -14.12
C VAL A 142 -27.98 -61.58 -12.92
N GLU A 143 -27.24 -61.57 -11.80
CA GLU A 143 -27.53 -62.40 -10.62
C GLU A 143 -29.04 -62.41 -10.23
N GLU A 144 -29.53 -63.42 -9.52
CA GLU A 144 -30.93 -63.55 -9.04
C GLU A 144 -31.44 -62.36 -8.17
N LYS A 145 -30.64 -61.30 -8.01
CA LYS A 145 -30.88 -60.04 -7.27
C LYS A 145 -31.54 -58.92 -8.08
N TYR A 146 -31.79 -59.08 -9.38
CA TYR A 146 -32.30 -58.00 -10.28
C TYR A 146 -33.76 -58.21 -10.75
N GLY A 147 -34.60 -58.83 -9.91
CA GLY A 147 -36.02 -59.11 -10.21
C GLY A 147 -36.92 -57.85 -10.22
N PRO A 148 -38.07 -57.89 -10.94
CA PRO A 148 -38.55 -56.78 -11.75
C PRO A 148 -39.58 -55.89 -11.03
N SER A 149 -39.29 -54.60 -10.89
CA SER A 149 -40.30 -53.57 -10.63
C SER A 149 -40.36 -52.50 -11.73
N TRP A 150 -39.92 -52.86 -12.94
CA TRP A 150 -39.92 -52.04 -14.15
C TRP A 150 -40.35 -52.85 -15.38
N ASP A 151 -40.84 -52.18 -16.41
CA ASP A 151 -41.33 -52.83 -17.63
C ASP A 151 -40.19 -53.18 -18.61
N GLU A 152 -40.52 -53.88 -19.70
CA GLU A 152 -39.53 -54.33 -20.71
C GLU A 152 -38.84 -53.19 -21.49
N ILE A 153 -39.28 -51.94 -21.33
CA ILE A 153 -38.78 -50.78 -22.08
C ILE A 153 -37.82 -49.93 -21.23
N SER A 154 -37.94 -49.93 -19.91
CA SER A 154 -37.06 -49.16 -19.02
C SER A 154 -35.59 -49.56 -19.13
N VAL A 155 -34.70 -48.60 -18.90
CA VAL A 155 -33.24 -48.76 -18.88
C VAL A 155 -32.71 -48.67 -17.46
N VAL A 156 -31.79 -49.57 -17.12
CA VAL A 156 -30.95 -49.49 -15.92
C VAL A 156 -29.54 -49.10 -16.34
N TRP A 157 -28.99 -48.06 -15.70
CA TRP A 157 -27.61 -47.62 -15.91
C TRP A 157 -26.72 -48.16 -14.79
N SER A 158 -25.76 -49.01 -15.15
CA SER A 158 -24.91 -49.74 -14.20
C SER A 158 -23.43 -49.47 -14.45
N PHE A 159 -22.61 -49.40 -13.42
CA PHE A 159 -21.16 -49.23 -13.53
C PHE A 159 -20.45 -50.37 -12.81
N ALA A 160 -19.29 -50.78 -13.32
CA ALA A 160 -18.56 -51.93 -12.81
C ALA A 160 -17.26 -51.47 -12.11
N ARG A 161 -17.00 -51.98 -10.90
CA ARG A 161 -15.79 -51.72 -10.11
C ARG A 161 -14.88 -52.95 -10.07
N GLU A 162 -13.60 -52.73 -10.32
CA GLU A 162 -12.53 -53.72 -10.10
C GLU A 162 -11.62 -53.19 -8.98
N ASP A 163 -11.73 -53.76 -7.78
CA ASP A 163 -10.73 -53.57 -6.72
C ASP A 163 -10.12 -54.93 -6.32
N ALA A 164 -8.97 -54.90 -5.64
CA ALA A 164 -8.21 -56.10 -5.27
C ALA A 164 -8.94 -57.05 -4.29
N LYS A 165 -10.16 -56.73 -3.82
CA LYS A 165 -10.88 -57.50 -2.81
C LYS A 165 -12.33 -57.87 -3.18
N ASN A 166 -13.00 -57.20 -4.15
CA ASN A 166 -14.36 -57.52 -4.61
C ASN A 166 -14.61 -57.08 -6.07
N GLN A 167 -15.27 -57.93 -6.87
CA GLN A 167 -15.89 -57.54 -8.14
C GLN A 167 -17.35 -57.14 -7.88
N PHE A 168 -17.72 -55.91 -8.23
CA PHE A 168 -19.06 -55.39 -7.93
C PHE A 168 -19.66 -54.58 -9.11
N ILE A 169 -21.00 -54.55 -9.20
CA ILE A 169 -21.77 -53.73 -10.16
C ILE A 169 -22.72 -52.81 -9.39
N GLY A 170 -22.48 -51.51 -9.41
CA GLY A 170 -23.37 -50.49 -8.85
C GLY A 170 -24.29 -49.90 -9.92
N ASN A 171 -25.33 -49.17 -9.50
CA ASN A 171 -26.34 -48.60 -10.38
C ASN A 171 -26.55 -47.11 -10.12
N CYS A 172 -26.96 -46.37 -11.14
CA CYS A 172 -27.47 -45.01 -11.01
C CYS A 172 -28.93 -45.07 -10.56
N ALA A 173 -29.16 -44.78 -9.29
CA ALA A 173 -30.44 -44.88 -8.61
C ALA A 173 -30.95 -43.51 -8.15
N TYR A 174 -32.26 -43.37 -8.03
CA TYR A 174 -32.87 -42.23 -7.38
C TYR A 174 -33.11 -42.52 -5.89
N TRP A 175 -32.95 -41.52 -5.02
CA TRP A 175 -33.22 -41.64 -3.57
C TRP A 175 -34.13 -40.49 -3.09
N GLY A 176 -35.42 -40.80 -2.97
CA GLY A 176 -36.44 -39.80 -2.64
C GLY A 176 -36.60 -38.72 -3.71
N ILE A 177 -37.25 -37.61 -3.36
CA ILE A 177 -37.45 -36.44 -4.24
C ILE A 177 -36.11 -35.69 -4.48
N GLY A 178 -35.13 -35.89 -3.60
CA GLY A 178 -33.90 -35.10 -3.57
C GLY A 178 -32.79 -35.63 -4.48
N ASP A 179 -32.26 -36.82 -4.23
CA ASP A 179 -30.89 -37.15 -4.65
C ASP A 179 -30.80 -38.19 -5.76
N VAL A 180 -29.80 -38.03 -6.63
CA VAL A 180 -29.30 -39.07 -7.53
C VAL A 180 -28.08 -39.72 -6.86
N ARG A 181 -28.07 -41.05 -6.76
CA ARG A 181 -27.04 -41.81 -6.05
C ARG A 181 -26.49 -42.97 -6.87
N PHE A 182 -25.25 -43.32 -6.59
CA PHE A 182 -24.64 -44.56 -7.05
C PHE A 182 -24.75 -45.59 -5.92
N TRP A 183 -25.42 -46.70 -6.19
CA TRP A 183 -25.80 -47.68 -5.17
C TRP A 183 -25.77 -49.11 -5.69
N GLU A 184 -25.35 -50.03 -4.82
CA GLU A 184 -25.49 -51.48 -4.97
C GLU A 184 -26.93 -52.05 -5.02
N TYR A 185 -27.95 -51.40 -4.45
CA TYR A 185 -29.31 -51.97 -4.45
C TYR A 185 -30.05 -51.71 -5.77
N HIS A 186 -30.99 -52.59 -6.09
CA HIS A 186 -31.61 -52.68 -7.41
C HIS A 186 -33.09 -52.27 -7.45
N ASP A 187 -33.63 -51.71 -6.38
CA ASP A 187 -35.06 -51.41 -6.25
C ASP A 187 -35.47 -50.01 -6.71
N THR A 188 -34.51 -49.15 -7.09
CA THR A 188 -34.73 -47.71 -7.38
C THR A 188 -33.90 -47.18 -8.57
N ASN A 189 -33.59 -48.02 -9.56
CA ASN A 189 -32.60 -47.72 -10.60
C ASN A 189 -33.09 -47.85 -12.06
N ALA A 190 -34.39 -48.04 -12.27
CA ALA A 190 -34.97 -48.01 -13.61
C ALA A 190 -35.39 -46.61 -14.03
N TRP A 191 -35.05 -46.29 -15.28
CA TRP A 191 -35.35 -45.04 -15.94
C TRP A 191 -36.13 -45.29 -17.23
N ASN A 192 -37.14 -44.48 -17.48
CA ASN A 192 -37.82 -44.37 -18.76
C ASN A 192 -37.08 -43.33 -19.60
N ALA A 193 -36.36 -43.79 -20.62
CA ALA A 193 -35.66 -42.91 -21.54
C ALA A 193 -36.62 -42.40 -22.62
N TYR A 194 -36.52 -41.12 -22.97
CA TYR A 194 -37.23 -40.48 -24.08
C TYR A 194 -36.23 -39.75 -24.96
N TYR A 195 -36.37 -39.83 -26.28
CA TYR A 195 -35.58 -38.99 -27.17
C TYR A 195 -35.87 -37.52 -26.93
N VAL A 196 -34.84 -36.68 -27.06
CA VAL A 196 -34.97 -35.22 -27.01
C VAL A 196 -34.56 -34.70 -28.38
N HIS A 197 -35.50 -34.07 -29.09
CA HIS A 197 -35.28 -33.53 -30.43
C HIS A 197 -35.13 -32.01 -30.35
N TYR A 198 -34.16 -31.46 -31.09
CA TYR A 198 -34.08 -30.02 -31.33
C TYR A 198 -34.95 -29.64 -32.52
N ILE A 199 -35.85 -28.67 -32.34
CA ILE A 199 -36.60 -28.04 -33.42
C ILE A 199 -35.72 -26.93 -34.01
N HIS A 200 -35.27 -27.12 -35.25
CA HIS A 200 -34.55 -26.10 -35.99
C HIS A 200 -35.53 -24.99 -36.45
N ASP A 201 -35.45 -23.84 -35.79
CA ASP A 201 -36.13 -22.59 -36.16
C ASP A 201 -35.14 -21.43 -36.01
N LYS A 202 -34.57 -20.99 -37.13
CA LYS A 202 -33.58 -19.91 -37.15
C LYS A 202 -34.21 -18.52 -36.94
N GLN A 203 -35.49 -18.35 -37.25
CA GLN A 203 -36.22 -17.11 -36.98
C GLN A 203 -36.35 -16.89 -35.47
N GLY A 204 -36.72 -17.94 -34.74
CA GLY A 204 -36.76 -17.89 -33.29
C GLY A 204 -35.38 -17.59 -32.70
N ASP A 205 -34.28 -18.13 -33.26
CA ASP A 205 -32.92 -17.99 -32.69
C ASP A 205 -32.52 -16.50 -32.69
N LEU A 206 -32.84 -15.80 -33.79
CA LEU A 206 -32.65 -14.37 -33.94
C LEU A 206 -33.51 -13.55 -32.94
N LEU A 207 -34.77 -13.92 -32.71
CA LEU A 207 -35.63 -13.27 -31.71
C LEU A 207 -35.07 -13.40 -30.29
N ALA A 208 -34.57 -14.58 -29.92
CA ALA A 208 -33.98 -14.80 -28.59
C ALA A 208 -32.73 -13.94 -28.37
N LEU A 209 -31.89 -13.77 -29.40
CA LEU A 209 -30.72 -12.88 -29.34
C LEU A 209 -31.14 -11.41 -29.17
N ILE A 210 -32.19 -10.95 -29.86
CA ILE A 210 -32.71 -9.58 -29.73
C ILE A 210 -33.29 -9.35 -28.32
N ASP A 211 -34.05 -10.32 -27.80
CA ASP A 211 -34.62 -10.26 -26.46
C ASP A 211 -33.52 -10.22 -25.39
N GLU A 212 -32.48 -11.05 -25.52
CA GLU A 212 -31.32 -11.04 -24.62
C GLU A 212 -30.61 -9.68 -24.60
N ILE A 213 -30.32 -9.11 -25.77
CA ILE A 213 -29.70 -7.79 -25.88
C ILE A 213 -30.59 -6.71 -25.25
N SER A 214 -31.90 -6.82 -25.42
CA SER A 214 -32.86 -5.88 -24.82
C SER A 214 -32.98 -6.04 -23.30
N GLU A 215 -32.98 -7.27 -22.79
CA GLU A 215 -33.06 -7.59 -21.36
C GLU A 215 -31.78 -7.21 -20.59
N ALA A 216 -30.62 -7.26 -21.26
CA ALA A 216 -29.35 -6.81 -20.68
C ALA A 216 -29.37 -5.31 -20.30
N GLY A 217 -30.24 -4.50 -20.93
CA GLY A 217 -30.45 -3.10 -20.58
C GLY A 217 -29.21 -2.22 -20.74
N ILE A 218 -28.24 -2.63 -21.57
CA ILE A 218 -27.00 -1.90 -21.83
C ILE A 218 -27.28 -0.81 -22.87
N ASP A 219 -27.04 0.45 -22.49
CA ASP A 219 -27.10 1.60 -23.40
C ASP A 219 -25.68 1.95 -23.89
N TYR A 220 -25.45 1.86 -25.20
CA TYR A 220 -24.18 2.24 -25.83
C TYR A 220 -24.23 3.71 -26.20
N GLU A 221 -23.89 4.57 -25.24
CA GLU A 221 -23.88 6.01 -25.47
C GLU A 221 -22.64 6.44 -26.28
N ALA A 222 -22.88 7.22 -27.33
CA ALA A 222 -21.82 7.73 -28.20
C ALA A 222 -21.16 8.99 -27.64
N GLY A 223 -19.84 9.09 -27.73
CA GLY A 223 -19.09 10.31 -27.41
C GLY A 223 -17.58 10.08 -27.34
N ASP A 224 -16.85 11.12 -26.96
CA ASP A 224 -15.38 11.13 -26.95
C ASP A 224 -14.76 10.94 -25.54
N GLU A 225 -15.58 10.93 -24.48
CA GLU A 225 -15.12 10.75 -23.10
C GLU A 225 -14.78 9.28 -22.78
N PRO A 226 -13.87 9.00 -21.83
CA PRO A 226 -13.57 7.64 -21.40
C PRO A 226 -14.82 6.88 -20.93
N GLY A 227 -15.04 5.68 -21.45
CA GLY A 227 -16.22 4.86 -21.15
C GLY A 227 -17.41 5.07 -22.09
N LEU A 228 -17.37 6.07 -22.97
CA LEU A 228 -18.27 6.21 -24.11
C LEU A 228 -17.75 5.45 -25.33
N TYR A 229 -18.59 5.34 -26.36
CA TYR A 229 -18.29 4.60 -27.57
C TYR A 229 -18.20 5.53 -28.80
N PRO A 230 -17.36 5.23 -29.80
CA PRO A 230 -17.35 5.92 -31.07
C PRO A 230 -18.72 5.91 -31.75
N GLN A 231 -19.17 7.07 -32.26
CA GLN A 231 -20.49 7.22 -32.88
C GLN A 231 -20.74 6.22 -34.01
N ASP A 232 -19.74 5.94 -34.84
CA ASP A 232 -19.85 4.99 -35.94
C ASP A 232 -20.11 3.56 -35.46
N LYS A 233 -19.52 3.17 -34.31
CA LYS A 233 -19.70 1.83 -33.72
C LYS A 233 -21.07 1.67 -33.09
N VAL A 234 -21.55 2.71 -32.42
CA VAL A 234 -22.92 2.77 -31.88
C VAL A 234 -23.95 2.73 -33.02
N ASP A 235 -23.72 3.49 -34.10
CA ASP A 235 -24.59 3.49 -35.27
C ASP A 235 -24.60 2.12 -35.98
N GLU A 236 -23.44 1.48 -36.15
CA GLU A 236 -23.31 0.13 -36.70
C GLU A 236 -24.08 -0.91 -35.88
N PHE A 237 -23.98 -0.87 -34.54
CA PHE A 237 -24.72 -1.73 -33.63
C PHE A 237 -26.23 -1.49 -33.71
N ASN A 238 -26.67 -0.24 -33.63
CA ASN A 238 -28.08 0.13 -33.72
C ASN A 238 -28.69 -0.29 -35.06
N GLN A 239 -27.95 -0.13 -36.16
CA GLN A 239 -28.38 -0.57 -37.47
C GLN A 239 -28.46 -2.11 -37.56
N ALA A 240 -27.49 -2.83 -37.01
CA ALA A 240 -27.51 -4.30 -36.98
C ALA A 240 -28.67 -4.83 -36.14
N LEU A 241 -28.99 -4.19 -35.01
CA LEU A 241 -30.13 -4.54 -34.16
C LEU A 241 -31.46 -4.26 -34.87
N GLN A 242 -31.56 -3.14 -35.59
CA GLN A 242 -32.74 -2.82 -36.39
C GLN A 242 -32.92 -3.80 -37.57
N ASP A 243 -31.84 -4.14 -38.28
CA ASP A 243 -31.84 -5.12 -39.38
C ASP A 243 -32.27 -6.50 -38.86
N ALA A 244 -31.74 -6.92 -37.71
CA ALA A 244 -32.10 -8.16 -37.04
C ALA A 244 -33.58 -8.18 -36.64
N LEU A 245 -34.09 -7.11 -36.03
CA LEU A 245 -35.50 -6.98 -35.68
C LEU A 245 -36.39 -7.07 -36.92
N LEU A 246 -36.04 -6.38 -38.01
CA LEU A 246 -36.81 -6.45 -39.24
C LEU A 246 -36.79 -7.86 -39.84
N CYS A 247 -35.63 -8.50 -39.90
CA CYS A 247 -35.48 -9.87 -40.36
C CYS A 247 -36.32 -10.83 -39.50
N SER A 248 -36.39 -10.61 -38.18
CA SER A 248 -37.19 -11.45 -37.29
C SER A 248 -38.72 -11.36 -37.51
N LEU A 249 -39.22 -10.28 -38.10
CA LEU A 249 -40.65 -10.01 -38.30
C LEU A 249 -41.23 -10.56 -39.62
N GLU A 250 -40.37 -11.00 -40.55
CA GLU A 250 -40.73 -11.50 -41.87
C GLU A 250 -40.23 -12.94 -42.09
N GLU A 251 -40.79 -13.68 -43.06
CA GLU A 251 -40.29 -15.01 -43.43
C GLU A 251 -39.01 -14.88 -44.27
N HIS A 252 -37.91 -15.47 -43.78
CA HIS A 252 -36.61 -15.54 -44.45
C HIS A 252 -36.08 -16.98 -44.50
N THR A 253 -34.97 -17.16 -45.22
CA THR A 253 -34.23 -18.43 -45.22
C THR A 253 -33.37 -18.60 -43.96
N ASP A 254 -33.06 -19.83 -43.58
CA ASP A 254 -32.17 -20.13 -42.45
C ASP A 254 -30.80 -19.46 -42.59
N GLU A 255 -30.28 -19.35 -43.82
CA GLU A 255 -29.03 -18.64 -44.10
C GLU A 255 -29.14 -17.12 -43.88
N GLU A 256 -30.29 -16.50 -44.17
CA GLU A 256 -30.53 -15.08 -43.95
C GLU A 256 -30.68 -14.76 -42.46
N TYR A 257 -31.40 -15.61 -41.71
CA TYR A 257 -31.46 -15.49 -40.24
C TYR A 257 -30.09 -15.67 -39.59
N GLN A 258 -29.30 -16.65 -40.03
CA GLN A 258 -27.93 -16.84 -39.54
C GLN A 258 -27.05 -15.64 -39.85
N ALA A 259 -27.16 -15.05 -41.06
CA ALA A 259 -26.41 -13.86 -41.42
C ALA A 259 -26.82 -12.62 -40.57
N ALA A 260 -28.10 -12.48 -40.22
CA ALA A 260 -28.58 -11.43 -39.33
C ALA A 260 -28.05 -11.60 -37.91
N MET A 261 -28.04 -12.83 -37.38
CA MET A 261 -27.44 -13.15 -36.08
C MET A 261 -25.94 -12.86 -36.07
N ASP A 262 -25.19 -13.36 -37.05
CA ASP A 262 -23.74 -13.16 -37.14
C ASP A 262 -23.39 -11.66 -37.23
N ARG A 263 -24.19 -10.87 -37.96
CA ARG A 263 -24.00 -9.42 -38.05
C ARG A 263 -24.28 -8.72 -36.72
N LEU A 264 -25.37 -9.09 -36.04
CA LEU A 264 -25.73 -8.49 -34.75
C LEU A 264 -24.69 -8.81 -33.66
N VAL A 265 -24.22 -10.05 -33.59
CA VAL A 265 -23.14 -10.46 -32.67
C VAL A 265 -21.85 -9.70 -32.99
N ALA A 266 -21.44 -9.66 -34.26
CA ALA A 266 -20.22 -8.97 -34.65
C ALA A 266 -20.29 -7.45 -34.37
N ALA A 267 -21.44 -6.81 -34.60
CA ALA A 267 -21.62 -5.40 -34.31
C ALA A 267 -21.63 -5.11 -32.79
N LYS A 268 -22.20 -6.02 -31.99
CA LYS A 268 -22.16 -5.96 -30.52
C LYS A 268 -20.72 -6.07 -29.99
N GLU A 269 -19.97 -7.06 -30.46
CA GLU A 269 -18.56 -7.21 -30.09
C GLU A 269 -17.71 -6.01 -30.56
N ALA A 270 -18.00 -5.46 -31.75
CA ALA A 270 -17.30 -4.30 -32.27
C ALA A 270 -17.53 -3.04 -31.43
N VAL A 271 -18.78 -2.79 -30.99
CA VAL A 271 -19.07 -1.64 -30.12
C VAL A 271 -18.46 -1.84 -28.73
N GLU A 272 -18.60 -3.01 -28.11
CA GLU A 272 -18.02 -3.29 -26.78
C GLU A 272 -16.49 -3.17 -26.75
N ASN A 273 -15.80 -3.62 -27.80
CA ASN A 273 -14.34 -3.50 -27.92
C ASN A 273 -13.86 -2.10 -28.34
N SER A 274 -14.78 -1.17 -28.63
CA SER A 274 -14.45 0.19 -29.08
C SER A 274 -14.56 1.24 -27.98
N VAL A 275 -14.85 0.84 -26.73
CA VAL A 275 -14.93 1.77 -25.60
C VAL A 275 -13.71 2.68 -25.52
N ASN A 276 -13.94 3.99 -25.43
CA ASN A 276 -12.86 4.95 -25.33
C ASN A 276 -12.07 4.70 -24.04
N PRO A 277 -10.73 4.51 -24.13
CA PRO A 277 -9.92 4.22 -22.97
C PRO A 277 -9.74 5.46 -22.10
N ILE A 278 -9.38 5.23 -20.83
CA ILE A 278 -8.82 6.28 -19.99
C ILE A 278 -7.42 6.61 -20.52
N THR A 279 -7.15 7.89 -20.71
CA THR A 279 -5.85 8.38 -21.20
C THR A 279 -5.11 9.10 -20.07
N GLU A 280 -3.83 9.39 -20.28
CA GLU A 280 -3.08 10.26 -19.37
C GLU A 280 -3.79 11.62 -19.26
N GLY A 281 -4.13 12.05 -18.05
CA GLY A 281 -4.81 13.32 -17.85
C GLY A 281 -5.34 13.53 -16.44
N TYR A 282 -6.03 14.65 -16.23
CA TYR A 282 -6.65 15.02 -14.96
C TYR A 282 -8.15 14.74 -14.97
N TYR A 283 -8.64 14.09 -13.92
CA TYR A 283 -10.02 13.62 -13.82
C TYR A 283 -10.64 13.94 -12.45
N TYR A 284 -11.96 14.13 -12.46
CA TYR A 284 -12.80 13.96 -11.27
C TYR A 284 -13.28 12.51 -11.20
N ILE A 285 -13.19 11.92 -10.01
CA ILE A 285 -13.75 10.59 -9.72
C ILE A 285 -15.05 10.79 -8.93
N VAL A 286 -16.19 10.76 -9.63
CA VAL A 286 -17.50 11.14 -9.11
C VAL A 286 -18.29 9.88 -8.75
N SER A 287 -18.96 9.83 -7.60
CA SER A 287 -19.78 8.67 -7.23
C SER A 287 -20.93 8.48 -8.22
N ALA A 288 -21.11 7.26 -8.70
CA ALA A 288 -22.22 6.89 -9.58
C ALA A 288 -23.46 6.40 -8.80
N PHE A 289 -23.45 6.50 -7.46
CA PHE A 289 -24.56 6.11 -6.61
C PHE A 289 -25.71 7.14 -6.68
N PRO A 290 -26.87 6.82 -7.29
CA PRO A 290 -27.91 7.80 -7.59
C PRO A 290 -28.59 8.39 -6.34
N GLU A 291 -28.54 7.70 -5.19
CA GLU A 291 -29.24 8.15 -3.99
C GLU A 291 -28.66 9.44 -3.39
N PHE A 292 -27.38 9.76 -3.65
CA PHE A 292 -26.85 11.07 -3.28
C PHE A 292 -27.60 12.21 -3.97
N MET A 293 -27.83 12.08 -5.28
CA MET A 293 -28.61 13.05 -6.04
C MET A 293 -30.09 13.02 -5.64
N ASN A 294 -30.70 11.84 -5.51
CA ASN A 294 -32.12 11.70 -5.17
C ASN A 294 -32.47 12.32 -3.80
N LYS A 295 -31.56 12.23 -2.81
CA LYS A 295 -31.81 12.70 -1.44
C LYS A 295 -31.26 14.09 -1.13
N GLN A 296 -30.14 14.46 -1.73
CA GLN A 296 -29.45 15.72 -1.41
C GLN A 296 -29.42 16.72 -2.56
N GLY A 297 -29.73 16.29 -3.79
CA GLY A 297 -29.66 17.15 -4.97
C GLY A 297 -28.23 17.56 -5.35
N VAL A 298 -27.21 16.83 -4.88
CA VAL A 298 -25.80 17.12 -5.14
C VAL A 298 -25.05 15.86 -5.56
N GLU A 299 -24.02 16.04 -6.36
CA GLU A 299 -23.06 14.99 -6.69
C GLU A 299 -21.97 14.89 -5.62
N LYS A 300 -21.39 13.70 -5.46
CA LYS A 300 -20.27 13.45 -4.55
C LYS A 300 -19.06 12.99 -5.34
N ALA A 301 -17.86 13.36 -4.92
CA ALA A 301 -16.61 12.98 -5.58
C ALA A 301 -15.55 12.57 -4.55
N MET A 302 -14.57 11.79 -5.00
CA MET A 302 -13.38 11.52 -4.22
C MET A 302 -12.62 12.83 -3.93
N THR A 303 -12.02 12.89 -2.74
CA THR A 303 -11.20 14.01 -2.28
C THR A 303 -10.10 13.50 -1.36
N VAL A 304 -9.13 14.35 -1.05
CA VAL A 304 -8.12 14.08 -0.02
C VAL A 304 -8.58 14.69 1.30
N ASN A 305 -8.79 13.84 2.32
CA ASN A 305 -9.17 14.27 3.68
C ASN A 305 -7.95 14.74 4.48
N SER A 306 -6.82 14.06 4.30
CA SER A 306 -5.50 14.42 4.86
C SER A 306 -4.40 13.87 3.95
N ASP A 307 -3.13 14.22 4.21
CA ASP A 307 -1.99 13.77 3.39
C ASP A 307 -1.92 12.26 3.19
N THR A 308 -2.45 11.46 4.11
CA THR A 308 -2.39 10.00 4.06
C THR A 308 -3.73 9.33 3.78
N GLN A 309 -4.84 10.07 3.70
CA GLN A 309 -6.19 9.51 3.74
C GLN A 309 -7.07 9.99 2.58
N LEU A 310 -7.57 9.03 1.80
CA LEU A 310 -8.55 9.26 0.74
C LEU A 310 -9.96 9.34 1.34
N GLY A 311 -10.76 10.26 0.83
CA GLY A 311 -12.13 10.52 1.26
C GLY A 311 -13.07 10.84 0.12
N TRP A 312 -14.30 11.23 0.48
CA TRP A 312 -15.31 11.72 -0.44
C TRP A 312 -16.10 12.86 0.17
N ALA A 313 -16.54 13.80 -0.67
CA ALA A 313 -17.34 14.95 -0.27
C ALA A 313 -18.23 15.41 -1.43
N THR A 314 -19.01 16.48 -1.24
CA THR A 314 -19.75 17.13 -2.34
C THR A 314 -18.79 17.58 -3.44
N LEU A 315 -19.12 17.28 -4.71
CA LEU A 315 -18.32 17.67 -5.86
C LEU A 315 -18.19 19.21 -5.90
N ASN A 316 -16.96 19.70 -5.86
CA ASN A 316 -16.59 21.09 -6.03
C ASN A 316 -15.55 21.18 -7.15
N THR A 317 -15.96 21.64 -8.32
CA THR A 317 -15.09 21.76 -9.50
C THR A 317 -14.04 22.87 -9.38
N GLN A 318 -14.01 23.59 -8.26
CA GLN A 318 -12.96 24.55 -7.92
C GLN A 318 -12.05 24.04 -6.79
N ASP A 319 -12.22 22.80 -6.33
CA ASP A 319 -11.41 22.23 -5.26
C ASP A 319 -10.27 21.37 -5.85
N PRO A 320 -9.00 21.81 -5.77
CA PRO A 320 -7.86 21.03 -6.24
C PRO A 320 -7.71 19.67 -5.54
N LYS A 321 -8.29 19.48 -4.34
CA LYS A 321 -8.25 18.19 -3.61
C LYS A 321 -9.08 17.10 -4.29
N GLN A 322 -9.99 17.45 -5.20
CA GLN A 322 -10.86 16.52 -5.91
C GLN A 322 -10.35 16.15 -7.33
N ILE A 323 -9.17 16.64 -7.71
CA ILE A 323 -8.57 16.42 -9.02
C ILE A 323 -7.47 15.36 -8.92
N PHE A 324 -7.55 14.35 -9.79
CA PHE A 324 -6.60 13.24 -9.81
C PHE A 324 -5.99 13.09 -11.21
N GLN A 325 -4.67 13.08 -11.29
CA GLN A 325 -3.94 12.62 -12.47
C GLN A 325 -4.05 11.11 -12.55
N ILE A 326 -4.51 10.59 -13.67
CA ILE A 326 -4.53 9.15 -13.95
C ILE A 326 -3.49 8.86 -15.03
N SER A 327 -2.55 7.98 -14.73
CA SER A 327 -1.43 7.64 -15.61
C SER A 327 -1.47 6.16 -15.99
N PRO A 328 -1.75 5.82 -17.27
CA PRO A 328 -1.80 4.43 -17.74
C PRO A 328 -0.43 3.74 -17.71
N LEU A 329 -0.42 2.46 -17.38
CA LEU A 329 0.75 1.57 -17.37
C LEU A 329 0.72 0.61 -18.56
N GLY A 330 1.88 0.10 -18.97
CA GLY A 330 2.02 -0.79 -20.13
C GLY A 330 1.25 -2.12 -20.03
N ASN A 331 0.85 -2.51 -18.81
CA ASN A 331 0.07 -3.71 -18.51
C ASN A 331 -1.46 -3.47 -18.47
N GLY A 332 -1.93 -2.22 -18.69
CA GLY A 332 -3.35 -1.85 -18.64
C GLY A 332 -3.85 -1.39 -17.26
N ASN A 333 -2.99 -1.36 -16.23
CA ASN A 333 -3.29 -0.77 -14.93
C ASN A 333 -2.91 0.72 -14.91
N PHE A 334 -3.05 1.38 -13.75
CA PHE A 334 -2.87 2.83 -13.63
C PHE A 334 -2.11 3.21 -12.35
N TYR A 335 -1.38 4.31 -12.40
CA TYR A 335 -1.13 5.12 -11.20
C TYR A 335 -2.14 6.26 -11.13
N ILE A 336 -2.59 6.60 -9.93
CA ILE A 336 -3.50 7.73 -9.70
C ILE A 336 -2.85 8.65 -8.67
N ARG A 337 -2.59 9.90 -9.02
CA ARG A 337 -1.93 10.90 -8.17
C ARG A 337 -2.83 12.10 -7.95
N ASN A 338 -3.02 12.53 -6.71
CA ASN A 338 -3.85 13.70 -6.42
C ASN A 338 -3.12 15.02 -6.73
N PHE A 339 -3.84 16.01 -7.26
CA PHE A 339 -3.27 17.31 -7.65
C PHE A 339 -2.85 18.19 -6.47
N TRP A 340 -3.58 18.12 -5.35
CA TRP A 340 -3.33 18.98 -4.18
C TRP A 340 -2.06 18.58 -3.44
N ASN A 341 -2.02 17.36 -2.90
CA ASN A 341 -0.90 16.89 -2.09
C ASN A 341 0.16 16.12 -2.88
N GLU A 342 -0.05 15.93 -4.19
CA GLU A 342 0.89 15.26 -5.07
C GLU A 342 1.23 13.82 -4.67
N ARG A 343 0.34 13.17 -3.92
CA ARG A 343 0.50 11.79 -3.46
C ARG A 343 -0.32 10.81 -4.29
N TYR A 344 0.20 9.59 -4.39
CA TYR A 344 -0.39 8.49 -5.14
C TYR A 344 -1.43 7.76 -4.29
N LEU A 345 -2.56 7.36 -4.89
CA LEU A 345 -3.43 6.36 -4.32
C LEU A 345 -2.63 5.07 -4.16
N ASN A 346 -2.67 4.52 -2.95
CA ASN A 346 -2.05 3.25 -2.63
C ASN A 346 -3.16 2.22 -2.32
N GLY A 347 -2.90 1.27 -1.42
CA GLY A 347 -3.87 0.29 -0.93
C GLY A 347 -4.27 0.52 0.54
N PRO A 348 -5.26 -0.24 1.03
CA PRO A 348 -5.53 -0.32 2.46
C PRO A 348 -4.38 -1.04 3.20
N GLU A 349 -4.30 -0.90 4.52
CA GLU A 349 -3.32 -1.64 5.35
C GLU A 349 -3.55 -3.16 5.32
N LYS A 350 -4.80 -3.59 5.13
CA LYS A 350 -5.20 -5.01 5.09
C LYS A 350 -6.17 -5.24 3.94
N ASN A 351 -6.08 -6.40 3.31
CA ASN A 351 -7.04 -6.85 2.29
C ASN A 351 -8.32 -7.40 2.95
N SER A 352 -9.18 -6.51 3.46
CA SER A 352 -10.46 -6.85 4.08
C SER A 352 -11.45 -5.70 3.96
N ASN A 353 -12.76 -5.98 4.03
CA ASN A 353 -13.79 -4.93 3.99
C ASN A 353 -13.61 -3.87 5.10
N SER A 354 -14.10 -2.65 4.83
CA SER A 354 -14.04 -1.47 5.72
C SER A 354 -12.63 -0.94 6.00
N GLN A 355 -11.61 -1.42 5.28
CA GLN A 355 -10.26 -0.85 5.43
C GLN A 355 -10.14 0.42 4.61
N LYS A 356 -9.59 1.46 5.24
CA LYS A 356 -9.44 2.80 4.68
C LYS A 356 -8.35 2.83 3.60
N MET A 357 -8.64 3.50 2.49
CA MET A 357 -7.69 3.73 1.42
C MET A 357 -6.64 4.76 1.82
N LYS A 358 -5.37 4.48 1.52
CA LYS A 358 -4.23 5.34 1.87
C LYS A 358 -3.63 6.03 0.66
N LEU A 359 -2.88 7.10 0.93
CA LEU A 359 -2.09 7.83 -0.04
C LEU A 359 -0.59 7.71 0.31
N SER A 360 0.29 7.62 -0.69
CA SER A 360 1.75 7.51 -0.53
C SER A 360 2.51 8.58 -1.32
N ALA A 361 3.69 8.97 -0.84
CA ALA A 361 4.56 9.93 -1.54
C ALA A 361 5.20 9.32 -2.79
N THR A 362 5.43 8.01 -2.78
CA THR A 362 5.93 7.23 -3.92
C THR A 362 4.81 6.40 -4.54
N GLU A 363 5.04 5.92 -5.76
CA GLU A 363 4.19 4.96 -6.44
C GLU A 363 4.00 3.70 -5.57
N GLY A 364 2.74 3.37 -5.31
CA GLY A 364 2.35 2.24 -4.46
C GLY A 364 1.81 1.08 -5.30
N TYR A 365 0.76 0.43 -4.81
CA TYR A 365 0.06 -0.59 -5.57
C TYR A 365 -0.58 -0.01 -6.83
N GLU A 366 -0.42 -0.72 -7.95
CA GLU A 366 -1.09 -0.37 -9.20
C GLU A 366 -2.61 -0.40 -9.03
N GLN A 367 -3.27 0.61 -9.59
CA GLN A 367 -4.70 0.79 -9.53
C GLN A 367 -5.36 0.14 -10.75
N ILE A 368 -6.46 -0.56 -10.52
CA ILE A 368 -7.23 -1.26 -11.53
C ILE A 368 -8.56 -0.52 -11.68
N ILE A 369 -8.83 -0.03 -12.88
CA ILE A 369 -10.06 0.69 -13.22
C ILE A 369 -10.85 -0.15 -14.22
N LYS A 370 -11.93 -0.78 -13.76
CA LYS A 370 -12.69 -1.75 -14.55
C LYS A 370 -14.05 -1.17 -14.98
N PRO A 371 -14.37 -1.13 -16.28
CA PRO A 371 -15.68 -0.70 -16.75
C PRO A 371 -16.74 -1.76 -16.41
N ILE A 372 -17.93 -1.31 -15.98
CA ILE A 372 -19.06 -2.19 -15.65
C ILE A 372 -20.36 -1.84 -16.41
N GLY A 373 -20.30 -0.90 -17.35
CA GLY A 373 -21.44 -0.45 -18.16
C GLY A 373 -22.05 0.88 -17.68
N SER A 374 -22.87 1.51 -18.52
CA SER A 374 -23.55 2.79 -18.25
C SER A 374 -22.62 3.91 -17.73
N LEU A 375 -21.41 4.02 -18.31
CA LEU A 375 -20.35 4.96 -17.89
C LEU A 375 -19.76 4.71 -16.49
N GLN A 376 -20.13 3.62 -15.82
CA GLN A 376 -19.70 3.34 -14.46
C GLN A 376 -18.47 2.43 -14.42
N TRP A 377 -17.64 2.68 -13.41
CA TRP A 377 -16.36 2.03 -13.19
C TRP A 377 -16.26 1.51 -11.77
N LEU A 378 -15.57 0.39 -11.61
CA LEU A 378 -15.05 -0.08 -10.33
C LEU A 378 -13.57 0.28 -10.24
N LEU A 379 -13.16 0.80 -9.09
CA LEU A 379 -11.77 1.07 -8.77
C LEU A 379 -11.33 0.13 -7.64
N TYR A 380 -10.17 -0.51 -7.79
CA TYR A 380 -9.50 -1.31 -6.77
C TYR A 380 -7.98 -1.34 -7.06
N ASN A 381 -7.18 -2.12 -6.35
CA ASN A 381 -5.73 -2.19 -6.58
C ASN A 381 -5.20 -3.63 -6.56
N THR A 382 -3.93 -3.80 -6.93
CA THR A 382 -3.28 -5.12 -7.02
C THR A 382 -3.09 -5.83 -5.68
N PHE A 383 -3.08 -5.10 -4.56
CA PHE A 383 -3.03 -5.69 -3.21
C PHE A 383 -4.40 -6.15 -2.70
N SER A 384 -5.44 -5.35 -2.96
CA SER A 384 -6.81 -5.58 -2.52
C SER A 384 -7.76 -5.48 -3.71
N ASN A 385 -8.27 -6.64 -4.15
CA ASN A 385 -9.25 -6.77 -5.23
C ASN A 385 -10.70 -6.44 -4.82
N ILE A 386 -10.86 -5.60 -3.78
CA ILE A 386 -12.14 -5.17 -3.22
C ILE A 386 -12.35 -3.70 -3.65
N ALA A 387 -13.55 -3.39 -4.17
CA ALA A 387 -13.86 -2.10 -4.78
C ALA A 387 -13.84 -0.91 -3.79
N TYR A 388 -13.50 0.27 -4.28
CA TYR A 388 -13.48 1.52 -3.51
C TYR A 388 -14.90 2.03 -3.24
N HIS A 389 -15.15 2.36 -1.98
CA HIS A 389 -16.49 2.54 -1.45
C HIS A 389 -16.56 3.77 -0.51
N PRO A 390 -17.58 4.62 -0.63
CA PRO A 390 -17.79 5.76 0.26
C PRO A 390 -18.31 5.30 1.63
N GLU A 391 -17.43 5.27 2.64
CA GLU A 391 -17.82 4.95 4.01
C GLU A 391 -18.82 5.99 4.54
N SER A 392 -19.76 5.56 5.39
CA SER A 392 -20.78 6.42 6.00
C SER A 392 -21.75 7.08 5.01
N HIS A 393 -21.88 6.54 3.79
CA HIS A 393 -22.83 7.03 2.77
C HIS A 393 -24.29 7.11 3.24
N SER A 394 -24.68 6.35 4.27
CA SER A 394 -26.02 6.36 4.91
C SER A 394 -27.18 6.27 3.91
N SER A 395 -27.12 5.30 2.99
CA SER A 395 -28.06 5.15 1.87
C SER A 395 -28.30 6.44 1.08
N GLY A 396 -27.26 7.25 0.87
CA GLY A 396 -27.32 8.49 0.11
C GLY A 396 -27.56 9.75 0.94
N SER A 397 -27.67 9.65 2.28
CA SER A 397 -27.82 10.82 3.17
C SER A 397 -26.49 11.34 3.76
N GLY A 398 -25.39 10.59 3.62
CA GLY A 398 -24.07 11.01 4.12
C GLY A 398 -23.52 12.24 3.37
N GLN A 399 -22.86 13.15 4.07
CA GLN A 399 -22.37 14.41 3.49
C GLN A 399 -20.93 14.32 2.96
N ALA A 400 -20.07 13.61 3.70
CA ALA A 400 -18.68 13.33 3.41
C ALA A 400 -18.22 12.12 4.25
N GLY A 401 -17.05 11.55 3.93
CA GLY A 401 -16.48 10.45 4.69
C GLY A 401 -15.14 9.98 4.10
N ASP A 402 -14.64 8.85 4.60
CA ASP A 402 -13.45 8.19 4.05
C ASP A 402 -13.84 7.27 2.88
N ILE A 403 -12.87 6.99 2.00
CA ILE A 403 -12.98 5.86 1.06
C ILE A 403 -12.42 4.62 1.73
N VAL A 404 -13.22 3.56 1.74
CA VAL A 404 -12.83 2.22 2.22
C VAL A 404 -12.93 1.22 1.08
N VAL A 405 -12.44 0.01 1.28
CA VAL A 405 -12.73 -1.11 0.38
C VAL A 405 -13.98 -1.87 0.84
N TRP A 406 -14.94 -2.11 -0.06
CA TRP A 406 -16.14 -2.93 0.20
C TRP A 406 -16.71 -3.53 -1.10
N ASN A 407 -17.19 -4.78 -1.06
CA ASN A 407 -17.78 -5.46 -2.22
C ASN A 407 -19.27 -5.09 -2.41
N ASP A 408 -19.53 -4.02 -3.16
CA ASP A 408 -20.84 -3.72 -3.76
C ASP A 408 -20.64 -3.25 -5.21
N ASN A 409 -20.63 -4.22 -6.12
CA ASN A 409 -20.10 -4.08 -7.48
C ASN A 409 -21.20 -3.97 -8.56
N ALA A 410 -22.46 -3.82 -8.14
CA ALA A 410 -23.60 -3.68 -9.05
C ALA A 410 -23.62 -2.29 -9.70
N ILE A 411 -24.13 -2.20 -10.94
CA ILE A 411 -24.44 -0.90 -11.56
C ILE A 411 -25.37 -0.12 -10.62
N ASN A 412 -25.11 1.18 -10.46
CA ASN A 412 -25.76 2.08 -9.49
C ASN A 412 -25.55 1.68 -8.01
N GLY A 413 -24.59 0.81 -7.71
CA GLY A 413 -24.18 0.45 -6.36
C GLY A 413 -23.38 1.56 -5.69
N MET A 414 -23.07 1.40 -4.40
CA MET A 414 -22.34 2.43 -3.66
C MET A 414 -20.85 2.50 -4.02
N SER A 415 -20.28 1.42 -4.57
CA SER A 415 -18.85 1.34 -4.91
C SER A 415 -18.56 1.67 -6.38
N THR A 416 -19.52 2.27 -7.09
CA THR A 416 -19.38 2.61 -8.51
C THR A 416 -19.10 4.09 -8.72
N TRP A 417 -18.33 4.38 -9.77
CA TRP A 417 -17.77 5.71 -10.03
C TRP A 417 -17.91 6.11 -11.50
N TYR A 418 -18.11 7.41 -11.76
CA TYR A 418 -17.89 8.06 -13.05
C TYR A 418 -16.49 8.68 -13.07
N ILE A 419 -15.79 8.57 -14.19
CA ILE A 419 -14.48 9.19 -14.40
C ILE A 419 -14.65 10.32 -15.43
N ARG A 420 -14.57 11.57 -14.98
CA ARG A 420 -14.87 12.75 -15.79
C ARG A 420 -13.62 13.57 -16.01
N LEU A 421 -13.30 13.88 -17.27
CA LEU A 421 -12.13 14.70 -17.60
C LEU A 421 -12.29 16.11 -16.99
N VAL A 422 -11.22 16.64 -16.40
CA VAL A 422 -11.18 18.04 -15.96
C VAL A 422 -10.94 18.91 -17.18
N PRO A 423 -11.83 19.89 -17.50
CA PRO A 423 -11.61 20.75 -18.65
C PRO A 423 -10.35 21.61 -18.49
N ASP A 424 -9.58 21.81 -19.56
CA ASP A 424 -8.37 22.66 -19.57
C ASP A 424 -8.62 24.06 -19.00
N THR A 425 -9.81 24.61 -19.24
CA THR A 425 -10.21 25.94 -18.73
C THR A 425 -10.36 25.99 -17.21
N ILE A 426 -10.64 24.86 -16.58
CA ILE A 426 -10.69 24.69 -15.13
C ILE A 426 -9.28 24.41 -14.62
N LEU A 427 -8.57 23.45 -15.23
CA LEU A 427 -7.21 23.07 -14.85
C LEU A 427 -6.24 24.28 -14.87
N ALA A 428 -6.35 25.17 -15.86
CA ALA A 428 -5.53 26.38 -15.96
C ALA A 428 -5.68 27.35 -14.77
N LYS A 429 -6.78 27.25 -14.00
CA LYS A 429 -7.01 28.07 -12.80
C LYS A 429 -6.52 27.38 -11.52
N MET A 430 -6.37 26.05 -11.54
CA MET A 430 -6.13 25.24 -10.34
C MET A 430 -4.80 25.56 -9.66
N GLY A 431 -3.75 25.83 -10.43
CA GLY A 431 -2.47 26.26 -9.85
C GLY A 431 -2.60 27.56 -9.03
N GLY A 432 -3.41 28.52 -9.51
CA GLY A 432 -3.67 29.78 -8.79
C GLY A 432 -4.54 29.59 -7.55
N ILE A 433 -5.55 28.71 -7.62
CA ILE A 433 -6.40 28.36 -6.48
C ILE A 433 -5.58 27.63 -5.41
N LYS A 434 -4.76 26.65 -5.81
CA LYS A 434 -3.85 25.92 -4.91
C LYS A 434 -2.94 26.89 -4.15
N ALA A 435 -2.24 27.77 -4.88
CA ALA A 435 -1.38 28.78 -4.27
C ALA A 435 -2.13 29.74 -3.33
N GLN A 436 -3.39 30.09 -3.63
CA GLN A 436 -4.19 30.94 -2.74
C GLN A 436 -4.60 30.22 -1.45
N MET A 437 -4.95 28.93 -1.53
CA MET A 437 -5.25 28.12 -0.35
C MET A 437 -4.00 27.97 0.53
N GLU A 438 -2.84 27.69 -0.06
CA GLU A 438 -1.56 27.60 0.66
C GLU A 438 -1.21 28.92 1.38
N ARG A 439 -1.44 30.08 0.74
CA ARG A 439 -1.30 31.39 1.38
C ARG A 439 -2.25 31.58 2.57
N ASN A 440 -3.51 31.17 2.42
CA ASN A 440 -4.50 31.27 3.50
C ASN A 440 -4.14 30.37 4.69
N ASP A 441 -3.67 29.15 4.43
CA ASP A 441 -3.20 28.22 5.46
C ASP A 441 -1.99 28.82 6.18
N LYS A 442 -1.01 29.35 5.45
CA LYS A 442 0.17 29.99 6.05
C LYS A 442 -0.18 31.21 6.90
N MET A 443 -1.08 32.07 6.43
CA MET A 443 -1.55 33.22 7.20
C MET A 443 -2.32 32.79 8.46
N THR A 444 -3.05 31.68 8.41
CA THR A 444 -3.74 31.12 9.58
C THR A 444 -2.74 30.70 10.65
N GLU A 445 -1.66 30.00 10.27
CA GLU A 445 -0.57 29.62 11.19
C GLU A 445 0.12 30.84 11.82
N LEU A 446 0.47 31.84 11.01
CA LEU A 446 1.14 33.05 11.49
C LEU A 446 0.23 33.88 12.40
N ALA A 447 -1.05 34.01 12.08
CA ALA A 447 -2.01 34.69 12.94
C ALA A 447 -2.17 33.96 14.29
N LYS A 448 -2.13 32.62 14.31
CA LYS A 448 -2.10 31.84 15.55
C LYS A 448 -0.82 32.13 16.35
N GLU A 449 0.34 32.07 15.73
CA GLU A 449 1.63 32.36 16.38
C GLU A 449 1.67 33.78 16.97
N ALA A 450 1.19 34.78 16.23
CA ALA A 450 1.09 36.15 16.71
C ALA A 450 0.21 36.29 17.96
N ASN A 451 -0.94 35.61 18.00
CA ASN A 451 -1.81 35.57 19.18
C ASN A 451 -1.14 34.84 20.36
N ASP A 452 -0.46 33.71 20.10
CA ASP A 452 0.26 32.97 21.13
C ASP A 452 1.40 33.81 21.75
N ILE A 453 2.09 34.62 20.94
CA ILE A 453 3.11 35.57 21.42
C ILE A 453 2.48 36.71 22.23
N TRP A 454 1.37 37.28 21.75
CA TRP A 454 0.61 38.30 22.47
C TRP A 454 0.26 37.82 23.89
N ASP A 455 -0.30 36.63 23.99
CA ASP A 455 -0.70 36.03 25.28
C ASP A 455 0.50 35.78 26.22
N LYS A 456 1.73 35.64 25.70
CA LYS A 456 2.96 35.51 26.49
C LYS A 456 3.57 36.84 26.94
N ILE A 457 3.41 37.92 26.18
CA ILE A 457 3.99 39.24 26.51
C ILE A 457 3.07 40.09 27.39
N THR A 458 1.79 39.73 27.49
CA THR A 458 0.80 40.32 28.40
C THR A 458 0.45 39.35 29.52
N TYR A 459 0.53 39.79 30.77
CA TYR A 459 0.17 38.99 31.94
C TYR A 459 -1.05 39.58 32.64
N TYR A 460 -2.02 38.72 32.95
CA TYR A 460 -3.24 39.10 33.65
C TYR A 460 -3.40 38.31 34.94
N THR A 461 -3.89 38.98 35.98
CA THR A 461 -4.39 38.35 37.20
C THR A 461 -5.85 38.02 37.04
N VAL A 462 -6.22 36.76 37.30
CA VAL A 462 -7.59 36.25 37.18
C VAL A 462 -8.29 36.34 38.52
N SER A 463 -9.52 36.83 38.53
CA SER A 463 -10.38 36.84 39.72
C SER A 463 -10.83 35.42 40.09
N GLU A 464 -10.97 35.15 41.39
CA GLU A 464 -11.57 33.90 41.89
C GLU A 464 -13.11 33.88 41.75
N GLU A 465 -13.74 35.06 41.60
CA GLU A 465 -15.19 35.20 41.44
C GLU A 465 -15.58 35.24 39.95
N GLY A 466 -16.52 34.38 39.55
CA GLY A 466 -17.07 34.34 38.19
C GLY A 466 -18.17 35.38 37.93
N LEU A 467 -18.30 35.83 36.68
CA LEU A 467 -19.24 36.86 36.22
C LEU A 467 -20.64 36.33 35.95
N ILE A 468 -20.77 35.05 35.59
CA ILE A 468 -22.07 34.43 35.30
C ILE A 468 -22.65 33.93 36.62
N THR A 469 -23.64 34.65 37.11
CA THR A 469 -24.35 34.38 38.37
C THR A 469 -25.82 33.99 38.16
N ASN A 470 -26.37 34.30 36.98
CA ASN A 470 -27.71 33.89 36.58
C ASN A 470 -27.75 33.52 35.09
N SER A 471 -28.06 32.26 34.81
CA SER A 471 -28.21 31.69 33.46
C SER A 471 -29.61 31.08 33.26
N THR A 472 -30.59 31.44 34.09
CA THR A 472 -31.92 30.81 34.07
C THR A 472 -32.74 31.26 32.86
N ASP A 473 -33.13 30.33 31.98
CA ASP A 473 -33.79 30.64 30.70
C ASP A 473 -34.98 31.62 30.77
N ASP A 474 -35.86 31.45 31.75
CA ASP A 474 -37.10 32.24 31.89
C ASP A 474 -36.93 33.48 32.80
N ASP A 475 -35.72 33.75 33.31
CA ASP A 475 -35.46 34.90 34.17
C ASP A 475 -35.15 36.15 33.32
N PRO A 476 -35.86 37.29 33.52
CA PRO A 476 -35.55 38.54 32.83
C PRO A 476 -34.13 39.07 33.13
N GLU A 477 -33.50 38.63 34.22
CA GLU A 477 -32.10 38.94 34.56
C GLU A 477 -31.09 37.90 34.06
N ASN A 478 -31.49 36.98 33.17
CA ASN A 478 -30.59 36.01 32.55
C ASN A 478 -29.42 36.71 31.84
N GLN A 479 -28.20 36.29 32.19
CA GLN A 479 -26.98 36.84 31.66
C GLN A 479 -26.52 36.17 30.36
N VAL A 480 -27.14 35.07 29.95
CA VAL A 480 -26.70 34.31 28.77
C VAL A 480 -27.81 34.20 27.74
N TRP A 481 -27.51 34.51 26.48
CA TRP A 481 -28.44 34.27 25.37
C TRP A 481 -27.72 33.86 24.08
N SER A 482 -28.46 33.34 23.12
CA SER A 482 -27.94 32.83 21.84
C SER A 482 -28.86 33.23 20.70
N ASN A 483 -28.29 33.47 19.52
CA ASN A 483 -29.05 33.63 18.28
C ASN A 483 -29.63 32.30 17.74
N ALA A 484 -29.18 31.18 18.29
CA ALA A 484 -29.44 29.85 17.77
C ALA A 484 -29.67 28.85 18.90
N LYS A 485 -30.37 29.19 19.99
CA LYS A 485 -30.69 28.19 21.04
C LYS A 485 -31.61 27.10 20.48
N ASP A 486 -31.29 25.83 20.76
CA ASP A 486 -32.18 24.74 20.38
C ASP A 486 -33.51 24.79 21.18
N PRO A 487 -34.66 24.63 20.50
CA PRO A 487 -35.97 24.69 21.16
C PRO A 487 -36.28 23.48 22.05
N ASN A 488 -35.63 22.33 21.82
CA ASN A 488 -35.98 21.05 22.42
C ASN A 488 -34.82 20.44 23.25
N GLN A 489 -33.60 20.92 23.05
CA GLN A 489 -32.40 20.41 23.70
C GLN A 489 -31.60 21.54 24.35
N GLY A 490 -31.18 21.27 25.57
CA GLY A 490 -30.32 22.14 26.33
C GLY A 490 -30.99 23.39 26.90
N THR A 491 -30.35 23.91 27.93
CA THR A 491 -30.80 25.08 28.69
C THR A 491 -29.62 26.03 28.89
N TYR A 492 -29.89 27.32 29.10
CA TYR A 492 -28.85 28.22 29.57
C TYR A 492 -28.48 27.86 31.01
N ALA A 493 -29.45 27.41 31.82
CA ALA A 493 -29.23 27.06 33.22
C ALA A 493 -28.16 25.97 33.40
N ALA A 494 -28.09 25.02 32.46
CA ALA A 494 -27.09 23.95 32.43
C ALA A 494 -25.65 24.47 32.40
N LEU A 495 -25.42 25.62 31.77
CA LEU A 495 -24.09 26.18 31.60
C LEU A 495 -23.41 26.56 32.92
N THR A 496 -24.13 26.62 34.04
CA THR A 496 -23.57 27.00 35.34
C THR A 496 -24.16 26.19 36.51
N ASP A 497 -24.73 25.02 36.25
CA ASP A 497 -25.45 24.27 37.30
C ASP A 497 -24.55 23.38 38.18
N GLY A 498 -23.27 23.27 37.80
CA GLY A 498 -22.24 22.49 38.47
C GLY A 498 -22.43 20.97 38.31
N LYS A 499 -23.25 20.52 37.36
CA LYS A 499 -23.57 19.11 37.18
C LYS A 499 -22.87 18.54 35.94
N PRO A 500 -22.41 17.27 36.01
CA PRO A 500 -21.99 16.56 34.82
C PRO A 500 -23.15 16.47 33.82
N SER A 501 -22.90 16.68 32.53
CA SER A 501 -23.95 16.50 31.54
C SER A 501 -24.40 15.03 31.48
N ASP A 502 -25.69 14.80 31.47
CA ASP A 502 -26.39 13.55 31.20
C ASP A 502 -26.77 13.49 29.70
N PRO A 503 -26.24 12.53 28.92
CA PRO A 503 -26.51 12.44 27.49
C PRO A 503 -27.98 12.17 27.14
N ASP A 504 -28.75 11.60 28.07
CA ASP A 504 -30.11 11.13 27.81
C ASP A 504 -31.18 12.13 28.26
N ASP A 505 -30.83 13.15 29.05
CA ASP A 505 -31.79 14.06 29.64
C ASP A 505 -32.11 15.29 28.77
N GLY A 506 -31.23 15.59 27.81
CA GLY A 506 -31.35 16.71 26.89
C GLY A 506 -31.41 18.08 27.57
N LYS A 507 -30.96 18.22 28.82
CA LYS A 507 -31.17 19.42 29.67
C LYS A 507 -29.94 19.88 30.41
N THR A 508 -28.93 19.03 30.60
CA THR A 508 -27.70 19.29 31.38
C THR A 508 -26.52 19.75 30.51
N PHE A 509 -26.83 20.35 29.36
CA PHE A 509 -25.87 21.03 28.49
C PHE A 509 -26.60 22.16 27.75
N PHE A 510 -25.85 23.06 27.13
CA PHE A 510 -26.34 23.93 26.08
C PHE A 510 -26.12 23.27 24.72
N HIS A 511 -27.10 23.40 23.82
CA HIS A 511 -26.95 23.03 22.42
C HIS A 511 -27.50 24.16 21.55
N SER A 512 -26.73 24.58 20.56
CA SER A 512 -27.27 25.46 19.52
C SER A 512 -28.15 24.64 18.58
N THR A 513 -29.20 25.21 18.00
CA THR A 513 -30.18 24.49 17.20
C THR A 513 -29.52 23.65 16.12
N TRP A 514 -29.92 22.39 16.05
CA TRP A 514 -29.72 21.54 14.88
C TRP A 514 -31.05 21.29 14.17
N HIS A 515 -32.14 21.89 14.65
CA HIS A 515 -33.45 21.85 14.02
C HIS A 515 -33.57 22.94 12.92
N PRO A 516 -33.70 22.54 11.63
CA PRO A 516 -33.57 23.46 10.49
C PRO A 516 -34.70 24.49 10.36
N ASP A 517 -35.83 24.28 11.04
CA ASP A 517 -37.07 25.02 10.83
C ASP A 517 -37.41 26.03 11.93
N VAL A 518 -36.74 25.98 13.09
CA VAL A 518 -37.22 26.71 14.28
C VAL A 518 -36.42 27.98 14.57
N ASN A 519 -35.09 28.00 14.43
CA ASN A 519 -34.24 29.19 14.70
C ASN A 519 -32.84 29.10 14.06
N GLU A 520 -32.62 28.36 12.96
CA GLU A 520 -31.29 28.19 12.36
C GLU A 520 -30.82 29.45 11.61
N PRO A 521 -29.71 30.09 12.00
CA PRO A 521 -29.09 31.16 11.21
C PRO A 521 -28.19 30.60 10.10
N TYR A 522 -28.76 30.26 8.95
CA TYR A 522 -28.03 29.64 7.82
C TYR A 522 -26.75 30.37 7.38
N THR A 523 -26.69 31.69 7.53
CA THR A 523 -25.57 32.53 7.06
C THR A 523 -24.78 33.20 8.17
N LYS A 524 -25.13 32.98 9.44
CA LYS A 524 -24.41 33.58 10.58
C LYS A 524 -23.90 32.49 11.52
N PRO A 525 -22.75 32.70 12.19
CA PRO A 525 -22.28 31.77 13.20
C PRO A 525 -23.30 31.59 14.32
N HIS A 526 -23.38 30.38 14.88
CA HIS A 526 -24.10 30.15 16.12
C HIS A 526 -23.30 30.77 17.27
N ASN A 527 -23.96 31.40 18.24
CA ASN A 527 -23.25 32.15 19.28
C ASN A 527 -23.75 31.94 20.70
N LEU A 528 -22.92 32.34 21.66
CA LEU A 528 -23.33 32.67 23.03
C LEU A 528 -22.98 34.12 23.31
N GLN A 529 -23.88 34.82 23.97
CA GLN A 529 -23.75 36.23 24.33
C GLN A 529 -23.94 36.37 25.84
N PHE A 530 -23.17 37.28 26.44
CA PHE A 530 -23.04 37.45 27.88
C PHE A 530 -23.32 38.88 28.32
N ASP A 531 -24.13 39.04 29.37
CA ASP A 531 -24.51 40.31 29.98
C ASP A 531 -23.70 40.55 31.25
N PHE A 532 -22.74 41.45 31.12
CA PHE A 532 -21.90 41.94 32.21
C PHE A 532 -22.22 43.41 32.54
N SER A 533 -23.41 43.91 32.18
CA SER A 533 -23.77 45.32 32.38
C SER A 533 -23.74 45.77 33.85
N LYS A 534 -23.95 44.85 34.80
CA LYS A 534 -23.83 45.09 36.26
C LYS A 534 -22.38 45.24 36.72
N SER A 535 -21.44 44.61 36.02
CA SER A 535 -20.01 44.63 36.29
C SER A 535 -19.22 44.62 34.98
N PRO A 536 -19.18 45.74 34.23
CA PRO A 536 -18.47 45.81 32.96
C PRO A 536 -17.01 45.41 33.12
N VAL A 537 -16.44 44.73 32.13
CA VAL A 537 -15.09 44.16 32.21
C VAL A 537 -14.21 44.70 31.09
N SER A 538 -12.92 44.92 31.38
CA SER A 538 -11.91 45.27 30.37
C SER A 538 -11.20 44.06 29.79
N GLY A 539 -11.43 42.87 30.35
CA GLY A 539 -10.93 41.60 29.85
C GLY A 539 -11.51 40.45 30.67
N PHE A 540 -11.34 39.22 30.17
CA PHE A 540 -11.80 38.03 30.89
C PHE A 540 -11.00 36.77 30.56
N GLU A 541 -11.06 35.77 31.45
CA GLU A 541 -10.69 34.39 31.19
C GLU A 541 -11.99 33.55 31.12
N MET A 542 -12.11 32.69 30.12
CA MET A 542 -13.27 31.82 29.96
C MET A 542 -12.85 30.37 30.18
N LYS A 543 -13.66 29.63 30.95
CA LYS A 543 -13.51 28.19 31.14
C LYS A 543 -14.73 27.47 30.63
N MET A 544 -14.54 26.35 29.95
CA MET A 544 -15.62 25.54 29.36
C MET A 544 -15.44 24.05 29.67
N GLN A 545 -16.54 23.32 29.78
CA GLN A 545 -16.54 21.86 29.74
C GLN A 545 -17.32 21.36 28.53
N GLN A 546 -16.79 20.35 27.84
CA GLN A 546 -17.50 19.69 26.75
C GLN A 546 -18.64 18.83 27.27
N ARG A 547 -19.57 18.47 26.38
CA ARG A 547 -20.61 17.47 26.65
C ARG A 547 -20.00 16.10 26.96
N CYS A 548 -20.61 15.38 27.89
CA CYS A 548 -20.14 14.10 28.46
C CYS A 548 -20.59 12.86 27.70
N ASP A 549 -20.52 12.88 26.38
CA ASP A 549 -20.79 11.73 25.53
C ASP A 549 -20.03 11.78 24.21
N SER A 550 -20.32 10.82 23.32
CA SER A 550 -19.70 10.69 22.00
C SER A 550 -20.02 11.83 21.02
N TRP A 551 -20.77 12.85 21.45
CA TRP A 551 -21.03 14.07 20.68
C TRP A 551 -20.21 15.26 21.19
N GLY A 552 -19.67 15.19 22.40
CA GLY A 552 -18.90 16.29 22.99
C GLY A 552 -17.61 16.62 22.24
N ASP A 553 -16.90 15.61 21.73
CA ASP A 553 -15.73 15.80 20.89
C ASP A 553 -16.08 16.34 19.48
N LYS A 554 -17.27 16.01 18.98
CA LYS A 554 -17.75 16.41 17.63
C LYS A 554 -18.29 17.83 17.59
N ASP A 555 -18.98 18.27 18.63
CA ASP A 555 -19.71 19.56 18.67
C ASP A 555 -19.08 20.61 19.58
N ARG A 556 -17.97 20.30 20.25
CA ARG A 556 -17.25 21.33 21.01
C ARG A 556 -16.71 22.42 20.08
N PRO A 557 -16.78 23.71 20.46
CA PRO A 557 -16.13 24.78 19.72
C PRO A 557 -14.62 24.57 19.63
N VAL A 558 -14.03 24.77 18.44
CA VAL A 558 -12.57 24.70 18.24
C VAL A 558 -11.99 25.98 17.63
N ILE A 559 -12.79 26.74 16.88
CA ILE A 559 -12.43 28.11 16.46
C ILE A 559 -13.57 29.03 16.87
N VAL A 560 -13.23 30.07 17.63
CA VAL A 560 -14.20 31.05 18.16
C VAL A 560 -13.75 32.48 17.94
N SER A 561 -14.70 33.36 17.68
CA SER A 561 -14.47 34.80 17.51
C SER A 561 -15.19 35.58 18.60
N PHE A 562 -14.47 36.50 19.25
CA PHE A 562 -15.02 37.35 20.29
C PHE A 562 -15.36 38.74 19.77
N TYR A 563 -16.49 39.25 20.24
CA TYR A 563 -16.94 40.61 20.03
C TYR A 563 -17.38 41.24 21.33
N ALA A 564 -17.35 42.57 21.42
CA ALA A 564 -17.85 43.30 22.59
C ALA A 564 -18.67 44.55 22.23
N SER A 565 -19.63 44.89 23.08
CA SER A 565 -20.52 46.05 22.89
C SER A 565 -20.89 46.77 24.19
N ASN A 566 -21.20 48.05 24.05
CA ASN A 566 -21.73 48.92 25.10
C ASN A 566 -23.12 49.49 24.76
N GLU A 567 -23.65 49.13 23.58
CA GLU A 567 -24.98 49.51 23.11
C GLU A 567 -26.08 48.91 24.01
N GLU A 568 -27.32 49.41 23.90
CA GLU A 568 -28.43 48.88 24.69
C GLU A 568 -28.78 47.43 24.28
N LYS A 569 -29.08 46.55 25.25
CA LYS A 569 -29.24 45.10 25.04
C LYS A 569 -30.23 44.76 23.92
N GLU A 570 -31.32 45.52 23.82
CA GLU A 570 -32.39 45.33 22.83
C GLU A 570 -31.94 45.61 21.40
N THR A 571 -30.80 46.29 21.20
CA THR A 571 -30.23 46.61 19.88
C THR A 571 -29.17 45.60 19.42
N LEU A 572 -28.78 44.66 20.27
CA LEU A 572 -27.73 43.66 20.00
C LEU A 572 -28.20 42.50 19.09
N THR A 573 -29.17 42.74 18.23
CA THR A 573 -29.66 41.78 17.23
C THR A 573 -28.90 41.85 15.90
N GLU A 574 -28.21 42.96 15.65
CA GLU A 574 -27.47 43.25 14.41
C GLU A 574 -25.96 43.19 14.63
N ASP A 575 -25.20 42.74 13.62
CA ASP A 575 -23.75 42.58 13.74
C ASP A 575 -23.00 43.92 13.84
N GLU A 576 -23.56 45.00 13.31
CA GLU A 576 -22.98 46.36 13.40
C GLU A 576 -22.92 46.90 14.84
N ALA A 577 -23.70 46.34 15.76
CA ALA A 577 -23.68 46.72 17.18
C ALA A 577 -22.49 46.12 17.95
N TRP A 578 -21.71 45.25 17.32
CA TRP A 578 -20.62 44.49 17.94
C TRP A 578 -19.26 44.90 17.37
N ASN A 579 -18.28 45.10 18.26
CA ASN A 579 -16.88 45.35 17.84
C ASN A 579 -16.12 44.04 17.88
N PHE A 580 -15.50 43.64 16.77
CA PHE A 580 -14.60 42.48 16.75
C PHE A 580 -13.41 42.71 17.67
N ILE A 581 -13.05 41.68 18.45
CA ILE A 581 -11.93 41.70 19.39
C ILE A 581 -10.79 40.85 18.87
N ARG A 582 -11.01 39.53 18.73
CA ARG A 582 -10.03 38.56 18.18
C ARG A 582 -10.71 37.24 17.84
N GLN A 583 -10.08 36.44 16.98
CA GLN A 583 -10.40 35.05 16.72
C GLN A 583 -9.34 34.13 17.34
N ILE A 584 -9.74 32.98 17.86
CA ILE A 584 -8.86 32.05 18.57
C ILE A 584 -9.12 30.63 18.10
N ASP A 585 -8.04 29.90 17.84
CA ASP A 585 -8.05 28.45 17.71
C ASP A 585 -7.78 27.82 19.08
N ILE A 586 -8.74 27.05 19.59
CA ILE A 586 -8.68 26.34 20.87
C ILE A 586 -8.70 24.83 20.69
N LYS A 587 -8.48 24.32 19.47
CA LYS A 587 -8.53 22.89 19.16
C LYS A 587 -7.62 22.07 20.07
N ASP A 588 -6.40 22.55 20.31
CA ASP A 588 -5.36 21.85 21.08
C ASP A 588 -5.53 22.00 22.59
N LEU A 589 -6.39 22.91 23.05
CA LEU A 589 -6.67 23.09 24.48
C LEU A 589 -7.62 22.01 25.01
N TRP A 590 -8.36 21.36 24.12
CA TRP A 590 -9.21 20.25 24.50
C TRP A 590 -8.38 18.99 24.75
N GLY A 591 -8.48 18.46 25.98
CA GLY A 591 -7.87 17.18 26.34
C GLY A 591 -8.48 15.98 25.61
N ASN A 592 -8.03 14.78 26.02
CA ASN A 592 -8.49 13.51 25.46
C ASN A 592 -10.04 13.44 25.44
N ALA A 593 -10.61 13.12 24.27
CA ALA A 593 -12.04 13.11 24.00
C ALA A 593 -12.86 12.28 25.01
N SER A 594 -12.26 11.27 25.64
CA SER A 594 -12.91 10.42 26.65
C SER A 594 -13.08 11.09 28.02
N ASP A 595 -12.29 12.12 28.35
CA ASP A 595 -12.30 12.79 29.65
C ASP A 595 -13.15 14.06 29.64
N HIS A 596 -14.46 13.83 29.61
CA HIS A 596 -15.49 14.85 29.52
C HIS A 596 -15.63 15.78 30.75
N LYS A 597 -14.81 15.60 31.80
CA LYS A 597 -14.85 16.44 33.01
C LYS A 597 -13.77 17.51 33.03
N ASN A 598 -12.92 17.57 32.02
CA ASN A 598 -11.85 18.55 31.98
C ASN A 598 -12.38 19.92 31.58
N TRP A 599 -12.12 20.89 32.45
CA TRP A 599 -12.29 22.29 32.12
C TRP A 599 -11.17 22.69 31.17
N VAL A 600 -11.54 23.21 30.01
CA VAL A 600 -10.63 23.94 29.14
C VAL A 600 -10.60 25.38 29.60
N THR A 601 -9.41 25.90 29.86
CA THR A 601 -9.19 27.32 30.12
C THR A 601 -8.69 27.97 28.84
N MET A 602 -9.47 28.92 28.33
CA MET A 602 -9.09 29.71 27.16
C MET A 602 -7.99 30.71 27.53
N PRO A 603 -7.19 31.17 26.55
CA PRO A 603 -6.31 32.31 26.77
C PRO A 603 -7.12 33.53 27.21
N THR A 604 -6.46 34.44 27.92
CA THR A 604 -7.11 35.66 28.40
C THR A 604 -7.49 36.57 27.24
N ILE A 605 -8.70 37.13 27.29
CA ILE A 605 -9.22 38.05 26.26
C ILE A 605 -9.13 39.47 26.80
N ASP A 606 -8.24 40.28 26.22
CA ASP A 606 -8.21 41.72 26.45
C ASP A 606 -9.23 42.42 25.54
N LEU A 607 -10.07 43.26 26.12
CA LEU A 607 -11.06 44.06 25.37
C LEU A 607 -10.56 45.50 25.11
N GLY A 608 -9.40 45.89 25.65
CA GLY A 608 -8.79 47.21 25.54
C GLY A 608 -9.49 48.32 26.34
N LYS A 609 -10.75 48.13 26.74
CA LYS A 609 -11.56 49.00 27.59
C LYS A 609 -12.73 48.24 28.20
N GLU A 610 -13.45 48.86 29.13
CA GLU A 610 -14.64 48.27 29.72
C GLU A 610 -15.80 48.09 28.72
N TYR A 611 -16.37 46.90 28.71
CA TYR A 611 -17.56 46.54 27.93
C TYR A 611 -18.63 45.88 28.80
N LYS A 612 -19.89 46.17 28.47
CA LYS A 612 -21.07 45.60 29.12
C LYS A 612 -21.45 44.23 28.58
N TYR A 613 -21.20 43.97 27.30
CA TYR A 613 -21.64 42.75 26.63
C TYR A 613 -20.50 42.11 25.84
N VAL A 614 -20.43 40.78 25.88
CA VAL A 614 -19.47 39.97 25.12
C VAL A 614 -20.23 38.94 24.30
N ARG A 615 -19.80 38.68 23.07
CA ARG A 615 -20.34 37.65 22.18
C ARG A 615 -19.22 36.71 21.75
N MET A 616 -19.47 35.41 21.85
CA MET A 616 -18.64 34.33 21.34
C MET A 616 -19.35 33.68 20.15
N ASP A 617 -18.84 33.94 18.95
CA ASP A 617 -19.30 33.30 17.72
C ASP A 617 -18.49 32.01 17.50
N VAL A 618 -19.17 30.88 17.25
CA VAL A 618 -18.52 29.59 16.98
C VAL A 618 -18.33 29.42 15.47
N ILE A 619 -17.08 29.50 15.03
CA ILE A 619 -16.69 29.44 13.61
C ILE A 619 -16.50 27.99 13.16
N ALA A 620 -15.90 27.16 14.03
CA ALA A 620 -15.69 25.74 13.78
C ALA A 620 -15.91 24.90 15.05
N THR A 621 -16.31 23.63 14.86
CA THR A 621 -16.41 22.59 15.89
C THR A 621 -15.57 21.37 15.52
N GLY A 622 -15.37 20.44 16.46
CA GLY A 622 -14.52 19.26 16.24
C GLY A 622 -14.80 18.49 14.95
N ASN A 623 -16.08 18.35 14.56
CA ASN A 623 -16.49 17.72 13.30
C ASN A 623 -17.20 18.67 12.32
N ASN A 624 -17.31 19.97 12.63
CA ASN A 624 -18.01 20.97 11.81
C ASN A 624 -19.42 20.52 11.35
N ARG A 625 -20.15 19.83 12.22
CA ARG A 625 -21.50 19.34 11.90
C ARG A 625 -22.47 20.51 11.76
N LYS A 626 -23.23 20.52 10.67
CA LYS A 626 -24.14 21.61 10.31
C LYS A 626 -25.34 21.10 9.53
N ASN A 627 -26.41 21.89 9.52
CA ASN A 627 -27.58 21.61 8.70
C ASN A 627 -27.29 21.81 7.21
N SER A 628 -28.05 21.12 6.36
CA SER A 628 -27.92 21.26 4.91
C SER A 628 -28.17 22.71 4.48
N GLY A 629 -27.23 23.29 3.74
CA GLY A 629 -27.27 24.70 3.32
C GLY A 629 -26.79 25.71 4.37
N ALA A 630 -26.48 25.29 5.60
CA ALA A 630 -25.91 26.17 6.61
C ALA A 630 -24.41 26.41 6.36
N GLN A 631 -23.96 27.64 6.61
CA GLN A 631 -22.56 28.03 6.46
C GLN A 631 -21.73 27.54 7.66
N TYR A 632 -22.26 27.68 8.87
CA TYR A 632 -21.56 27.44 10.14
C TYR A 632 -22.09 26.21 10.88
N PRO A 633 -21.28 25.59 11.77
CA PRO A 633 -21.70 24.44 12.54
C PRO A 633 -22.57 24.80 13.75
N PHE A 634 -23.39 23.83 14.16
CA PHE A 634 -23.96 23.83 15.50
C PHE A 634 -22.93 23.31 16.52
N PHE A 635 -23.11 23.69 17.78
CA PHE A 635 -22.20 23.34 18.86
C PHE A 635 -22.93 23.00 20.16
N SER A 636 -22.21 22.35 21.08
CA SER A 636 -22.68 22.08 22.43
C SER A 636 -21.59 22.26 23.48
N ILE A 637 -21.99 22.68 24.68
CA ILE A 637 -21.12 22.91 25.84
C ILE A 637 -21.89 22.46 27.08
N ALA A 638 -21.25 21.72 27.99
CA ALA A 638 -21.86 21.33 29.26
C ALA A 638 -21.89 22.49 30.25
N GLU A 639 -20.74 23.10 30.50
CA GLU A 639 -20.53 24.15 31.49
C GLU A 639 -19.69 25.29 30.91
N ILE A 640 -19.93 26.52 31.35
CA ILE A 640 -19.14 27.71 31.04
C ILE A 640 -19.07 28.65 32.24
N GLN A 641 -17.90 29.22 32.49
CA GLN A 641 -17.76 30.31 33.44
C GLN A 641 -16.77 31.33 32.91
N VAL A 642 -17.03 32.60 33.20
CA VAL A 642 -16.21 33.72 32.76
C VAL A 642 -15.71 34.46 33.99
N TYR A 643 -14.41 34.68 34.10
CA TYR A 643 -13.77 35.35 35.22
C TYR A 643 -13.19 36.68 34.75
N PRO A 644 -13.43 37.80 35.47
CA PRO A 644 -12.79 39.05 35.11
C PRO A 644 -11.28 38.95 35.36
N VAL A 645 -10.53 39.65 34.53
CA VAL A 645 -9.07 39.73 34.69
C VAL A 645 -8.62 41.17 34.83
N VAL A 646 -7.46 41.33 35.46
CA VAL A 646 -6.78 42.62 35.59
C VAL A 646 -5.36 42.49 35.05
N LEU A 647 -5.04 43.31 34.06
CA LEU A 647 -3.71 43.39 33.45
C LEU A 647 -2.66 43.83 34.48
N ASP A 648 -1.61 43.04 34.64
CA ASP A 648 -0.47 43.36 35.49
C ASP A 648 0.66 43.97 34.66
N LYS A 649 0.74 45.30 34.69
CA LYS A 649 1.77 46.07 33.97
C LYS A 649 3.20 45.81 34.48
N THR A 650 3.35 45.28 35.70
CA THR A 650 4.66 45.01 36.29
C THR A 650 5.24 43.67 35.84
N LEU A 651 4.37 42.72 35.47
CA LEU A 651 4.76 41.40 34.97
C LEU A 651 4.70 41.28 33.43
N SER A 652 3.95 42.17 32.77
CA SER A 652 3.80 42.19 31.31
C SER A 652 5.00 42.84 30.59
N GLN A 653 5.76 42.05 29.83
CA GLN A 653 6.85 42.55 28.99
C GLN A 653 6.39 43.64 28.01
N TYR A 654 5.15 43.57 27.54
CA TYR A 654 4.51 44.62 26.73
C TYR A 654 4.69 46.03 27.31
N TYR A 655 4.61 46.19 28.64
CA TYR A 655 4.62 47.50 29.30
C TYR A 655 6.02 47.96 29.76
N TYR A 656 6.87 47.04 30.22
CA TYR A 656 8.16 47.42 30.79
C TYR A 656 9.33 47.29 29.81
N THR A 657 9.15 46.61 28.68
CA THR A 657 10.20 46.47 27.65
C THR A 657 10.12 47.67 26.70
N GLU A 658 11.20 48.43 26.60
CA GLU A 658 11.27 49.59 25.72
C GLU A 658 11.04 49.18 24.25
N GLY A 659 10.14 49.88 23.55
CA GLY A 659 9.80 49.61 22.14
C GLY A 659 8.78 48.49 21.91
N MET A 660 8.54 47.60 22.89
CA MET A 660 7.67 46.42 22.72
C MET A 660 6.23 46.76 22.36
N ALA A 661 5.60 47.73 23.04
CA ALA A 661 4.20 48.07 22.81
C ALA A 661 3.90 48.41 21.33
N ALA A 662 4.78 49.16 20.67
CA ALA A 662 4.56 49.58 19.29
C ALA A 662 4.58 48.40 18.31
N VAL A 663 5.56 47.49 18.43
CA VAL A 663 5.68 46.32 17.55
C VAL A 663 4.63 45.25 17.87
N ALA A 664 4.27 45.11 19.15
CA ALA A 664 3.23 44.18 19.58
C ALA A 664 1.84 44.62 19.11
N ASP A 665 1.51 45.92 19.18
CA ASP A 665 0.25 46.46 18.68
C ASP A 665 0.11 46.26 17.16
N GLU A 666 1.20 46.45 16.40
CA GLU A 666 1.24 46.22 14.95
C GLU A 666 1.01 44.74 14.61
N MET A 667 1.73 43.83 15.27
CA MET A 667 1.55 42.38 15.12
C MET A 667 0.10 41.94 15.44
N PHE A 668 -0.45 42.43 16.57
CA PHE A 668 -1.82 42.07 16.98
C PHE A 668 -2.88 42.64 16.04
N ALA A 669 -2.68 43.85 15.50
CA ALA A 669 -3.59 44.43 14.50
C ALA A 669 -3.63 43.60 13.20
N LEU A 670 -2.47 43.13 12.73
CA LEU A 670 -2.39 42.24 11.56
C LEU A 670 -3.11 40.91 11.85
N ALA A 671 -2.89 40.32 13.03
CA ALA A 671 -3.52 39.06 13.44
C ALA A 671 -5.05 39.19 13.47
N ASN A 672 -5.58 40.34 13.91
CA ASN A 672 -7.02 40.60 13.93
C ASN A 672 -7.62 40.85 12.54
N ALA A 673 -6.83 41.33 11.57
CA ALA A 673 -7.30 41.53 10.20
C ALA A 673 -7.22 40.25 9.34
N ALA A 674 -6.39 39.28 9.73
CA ALA A 674 -6.16 38.06 8.96
C ALA A 674 -7.43 37.22 8.69
N PRO A 675 -8.34 36.98 9.67
CA PRO A 675 -9.53 36.15 9.43
C PRO A 675 -10.42 36.63 8.28
N GLU A 676 -10.57 37.95 8.11
CA GLU A 676 -11.37 38.53 7.02
C GLU A 676 -10.74 38.24 5.65
N LYS A 677 -9.42 38.41 5.52
CA LYS A 677 -8.68 38.10 4.28
C LYS A 677 -8.70 36.61 3.95
N ILE A 678 -8.56 35.75 4.96
CA ILE A 678 -8.62 34.29 4.82
C ILE A 678 -10.00 33.87 4.31
N ALA A 679 -11.07 34.33 4.96
CA ALA A 679 -12.44 34.01 4.57
C ALA A 679 -12.78 34.53 3.16
N ALA A 680 -12.23 35.68 2.77
CA ALA A 680 -12.39 36.24 1.43
C ALA A 680 -11.46 35.59 0.37
N SER A 681 -10.51 34.74 0.78
CA SER A 681 -9.46 34.18 -0.07
C SER A 681 -8.65 35.25 -0.82
N THR A 682 -8.26 36.31 -0.11
CA THR A 682 -7.54 37.47 -0.66
C THR A 682 -6.13 37.66 -0.07
N VAL A 683 -5.64 36.71 0.72
CA VAL A 683 -4.29 36.76 1.30
C VAL A 683 -3.23 36.81 0.19
N THR A 684 -2.29 37.74 0.31
CA THR A 684 -1.16 37.92 -0.60
C THR A 684 0.16 37.53 0.07
N ASP A 685 1.21 37.30 -0.73
CA ASP A 685 2.56 37.05 -0.20
C ASP A 685 3.08 38.24 0.62
N GLU A 686 2.67 39.46 0.28
CA GLU A 686 3.04 40.66 1.03
C GLU A 686 2.37 40.70 2.40
N ASP A 687 1.11 40.27 2.52
CA ASP A 687 0.46 40.14 3.83
C ASP A 687 1.19 39.14 4.74
N ILE A 688 1.63 38.00 4.17
CA ILE A 688 2.40 36.97 4.89
C ILE A 688 3.75 37.53 5.34
N ALA A 689 4.45 38.22 4.45
CA ALA A 689 5.73 38.85 4.76
C ALA A 689 5.60 39.94 5.83
N GLU A 690 4.55 40.75 5.78
CA GLU A 690 4.24 41.80 6.78
C GLU A 690 3.96 41.18 8.15
N MET A 691 3.13 40.13 8.22
CA MET A 691 2.86 39.39 9.45
C MET A 691 4.14 38.77 10.05
N GLN A 692 4.95 38.11 9.21
CA GLN A 692 6.21 37.51 9.66
C GLN A 692 7.18 38.56 10.19
N ALA A 693 7.34 39.69 9.49
CA ALA A 693 8.20 40.78 9.94
C ALA A 693 7.74 41.37 11.28
N ALA A 694 6.42 41.48 11.50
CA ALA A 694 5.86 41.95 12.78
C ALA A 694 6.13 40.95 13.92
N ILE A 695 5.96 39.65 13.67
CA ILE A 695 6.34 38.58 14.63
C ILE A 695 7.83 38.68 14.98
N ASP A 696 8.70 38.78 13.97
CA ASP A 696 10.16 38.85 14.16
C ASP A 696 10.57 40.09 14.96
N ALA A 697 9.90 41.24 14.73
CA ALA A 697 10.14 42.47 15.47
C ALA A 697 9.79 42.34 16.97
N VAL A 698 8.71 41.61 17.30
CA VAL A 698 8.35 41.30 18.69
C VAL A 698 9.36 40.33 19.30
N LYS A 699 9.71 39.25 18.61
CA LYS A 699 10.71 38.26 19.06
C LYS A 699 12.08 38.87 19.33
N ALA A 700 12.48 39.89 18.56
CA ALA A 700 13.73 40.61 18.78
C ALA A 700 13.80 41.31 20.15
N LEU A 701 12.65 41.64 20.74
CA LEU A 701 12.55 42.30 22.05
C LEU A 701 12.12 41.33 23.16
N TYR A 702 11.44 40.24 22.82
CA TYR A 702 10.82 39.31 23.77
C TYR A 702 11.85 38.45 24.49
N ALA A 703 11.95 38.62 25.82
CA ALA A 703 12.82 37.82 26.68
C ALA A 703 12.14 36.49 27.03
N ASP A 704 12.34 35.47 26.20
CA ASP A 704 11.79 34.13 26.40
C ASP A 704 12.70 33.23 27.24
N THR A 705 12.25 32.89 28.45
CA THR A 705 13.00 32.00 29.36
C THR A 705 12.66 30.53 29.18
N THR A 706 11.69 30.18 28.34
CA THR A 706 11.16 28.80 28.21
C THR A 706 12.25 27.85 27.74
N TYR A 707 13.02 28.26 26.73
CA TYR A 707 14.08 27.44 26.13
C TYR A 707 15.23 27.12 27.09
N ILE A 708 15.53 28.01 28.04
CA ILE A 708 16.65 27.83 28.98
C ILE A 708 16.43 26.61 29.86
N ALA A 709 15.21 26.40 30.35
CA ALA A 709 14.90 25.28 31.23
C ALA A 709 15.03 23.93 30.50
N GLU A 710 14.54 23.87 29.26
CA GLU A 710 14.62 22.68 28.41
C GLU A 710 16.07 22.34 28.05
N LEU A 711 16.84 23.32 27.55
CA LEU A 711 18.25 23.14 27.20
C LEU A 711 19.09 22.77 28.43
N ALA A 712 18.89 23.45 29.57
CA ALA A 712 19.61 23.13 30.80
C ALA A 712 19.28 21.72 31.32
N SER A 713 18.06 21.22 31.13
CA SER A 713 17.69 19.84 31.48
C SER A 713 18.42 18.85 30.57
N GLN A 714 18.38 19.05 29.24
CA GLN A 714 19.09 18.20 28.28
C GLN A 714 20.59 18.12 28.59
N LEU A 715 21.23 19.25 28.87
CA LEU A 715 22.66 19.30 29.15
C LEU A 715 23.01 18.71 30.53
N GLU A 716 22.10 18.76 31.49
CA GLU A 716 22.29 18.07 32.77
C GLU A 716 22.33 16.55 32.60
N ASP A 717 21.54 16.00 31.67
CA ASP A 717 21.57 14.56 31.37
C ASP A 717 22.94 14.13 30.81
N TYR A 718 23.56 14.94 29.94
CA TYR A 718 24.95 14.71 29.51
C TYR A 718 25.94 14.77 30.66
N VAL A 719 25.82 15.74 31.56
CA VAL A 719 26.69 15.83 32.75
C VAL A 719 26.55 14.58 33.63
N ASN A 720 25.32 14.11 33.84
CA ASN A 720 25.02 12.99 34.73
C ASN A 720 25.45 11.63 34.15
N THR A 721 25.57 11.52 32.83
CA THR A 721 25.85 10.26 32.13
C THR A 721 27.20 10.25 31.43
N ALA A 722 27.99 11.32 31.48
CA ALA A 722 29.30 11.37 30.85
C ALA A 722 30.25 10.30 31.41
N VAL A 723 30.99 9.63 30.51
CA VAL A 723 32.04 8.67 30.85
C VAL A 723 33.38 9.33 30.60
N ILE A 724 34.27 9.29 31.60
CA ILE A 724 35.59 9.94 31.53
C ILE A 724 36.64 8.95 31.03
N GLY A 725 37.28 9.27 29.91
CA GLY A 725 38.35 8.45 29.35
C GLY A 725 38.75 8.83 27.92
N GLU A 726 39.32 7.86 27.20
CA GLU A 726 39.88 8.03 25.83
C GLU A 726 39.21 7.09 24.80
N GLY A 727 38.20 6.31 25.22
CA GLY A 727 37.38 5.44 24.39
C GLY A 727 36.29 6.19 23.61
N ILE A 728 35.63 5.50 22.66
CA ILE A 728 34.58 6.09 21.83
C ILE A 728 33.36 6.44 22.70
N GLY A 729 32.82 7.64 22.54
CA GLY A 729 31.75 8.19 23.37
C GLY A 729 32.20 8.73 24.73
N GLU A 730 33.48 8.59 25.08
CA GLU A 730 34.06 9.13 26.31
C GLU A 730 34.56 10.56 26.11
N THR A 731 34.72 11.29 27.21
CA THR A 731 35.16 12.70 27.26
C THR A 731 36.15 12.95 28.40
N SER A 732 36.63 14.19 28.52
CA SER A 732 37.52 14.64 29.60
C SER A 732 36.73 15.16 30.81
N GLN A 733 37.33 15.04 32.01
CA GLN A 733 36.75 15.63 33.23
C GLN A 733 36.58 17.16 33.10
N GLU A 734 37.51 17.83 32.41
CA GLU A 734 37.47 19.28 32.22
C GLU A 734 36.23 19.73 31.43
N ALA A 735 35.87 19.00 30.37
CA ALA A 735 34.68 19.30 29.58
C ALA A 735 33.38 19.11 30.39
N VAL A 736 33.29 18.03 31.18
CA VAL A 736 32.14 17.79 32.07
C VAL A 736 32.01 18.89 33.12
N ASP A 737 33.12 19.30 33.75
CA ASP A 737 33.12 20.36 34.76
C ASP A 737 32.65 21.71 34.16
N GLN A 738 33.08 22.03 32.94
CA GLN A 738 32.65 23.25 32.23
C GLN A 738 31.16 23.23 31.89
N LEU A 739 30.64 22.10 31.36
CA LEU A 739 29.22 21.95 31.06
C LEU A 739 28.36 22.03 32.33
N SER A 740 28.77 21.33 33.40
CA SER A 740 28.09 21.34 34.70
C SER A 740 28.02 22.74 35.31
N ALA A 741 29.09 23.53 35.18
CA ALA A 741 29.11 24.91 35.64
C ALA A 741 28.10 25.79 34.88
N ALA A 742 28.03 25.66 33.55
CA ALA A 742 27.07 26.40 32.72
C ALA A 742 25.61 26.04 33.05
N VAL A 743 25.31 24.75 33.21
CA VAL A 743 23.98 24.25 33.62
C VAL A 743 23.61 24.77 35.01
N THR A 744 24.52 24.69 35.99
CA THR A 744 24.29 25.18 37.36
C THR A 744 24.02 26.67 37.37
N GLU A 745 24.79 27.45 36.59
CA GLU A 745 24.58 28.88 36.46
C GLU A 745 23.21 29.19 35.87
N ALA A 746 22.82 28.55 34.75
CA ALA A 746 21.50 28.77 34.15
C ALA A 746 20.34 28.45 35.12
N LYS A 747 20.43 27.34 35.87
CA LYS A 747 19.39 26.94 36.85
C LYS A 747 19.32 27.84 38.08
N THR A 748 20.42 28.48 38.45
CA THR A 748 20.50 29.39 39.60
C THR A 748 20.37 30.85 39.21
N THR A 749 20.34 31.16 37.91
CA THR A 749 20.04 32.47 37.36
C THR A 749 18.58 32.77 37.67
N GLY A 750 18.36 33.33 38.87
CA GLY A 750 17.05 33.80 39.30
C GLY A 750 16.69 35.05 38.53
N PHE A 751 16.30 34.90 37.26
CA PHE A 751 15.79 35.98 36.43
C PHE A 751 14.76 36.78 37.23
N THR A 752 15.02 38.06 37.45
CA THR A 752 14.13 38.95 38.20
C THR A 752 13.30 39.77 37.24
N THR A 753 12.03 39.99 37.55
CA THR A 753 11.21 40.95 36.78
C THR A 753 11.65 42.39 37.06
N PRO A 754 11.82 43.25 36.05
CA PRO A 754 11.58 43.04 34.61
C PRO A 754 12.62 42.15 33.94
N LEU A 755 12.19 41.23 33.06
CA LEU A 755 13.08 40.40 32.27
C LEU A 755 13.87 41.24 31.26
N ILE A 756 15.15 40.91 31.06
CA ILE A 756 16.05 41.62 30.14
C ILE A 756 16.50 40.67 29.04
N LYS A 757 16.14 40.96 27.79
CA LYS A 757 16.43 40.12 26.61
C LYS A 757 17.89 39.73 26.49
N SER A 758 18.81 40.70 26.64
CA SER A 758 20.25 40.43 26.54
C SER A 758 20.79 39.50 27.62
N GLU A 759 20.17 39.46 28.80
CA GLU A 759 20.57 38.54 29.89
C GLU A 759 20.09 37.12 29.60
N VAL A 760 18.85 36.98 29.11
CA VAL A 760 18.29 35.71 28.64
C VAL A 760 19.10 35.16 27.47
N ASP A 761 19.39 35.99 26.46
CA ASP A 761 20.20 35.60 25.30
C ASP A 761 21.62 35.18 25.68
N ALA A 762 22.25 35.90 26.63
CA ALA A 762 23.57 35.53 27.12
C ALA A 762 23.55 34.18 27.85
N ALA A 763 22.49 33.87 28.58
CA ALA A 763 22.33 32.57 29.24
C ALA A 763 22.15 31.43 28.22
N VAL A 764 21.33 31.63 27.18
CA VAL A 764 21.18 30.66 26.08
C VAL A 764 22.50 30.44 25.35
N ALA A 765 23.17 31.53 24.92
CA ALA A 765 24.44 31.45 24.21
C ALA A 765 25.51 30.70 25.02
N LYS A 766 25.57 30.94 26.33
CA LYS A 766 26.51 30.25 27.20
C LYS A 766 26.23 28.75 27.34
N LEU A 767 24.96 28.34 27.38
CA LEU A 767 24.59 26.92 27.37
C LEU A 767 24.95 26.25 26.04
N GLU A 768 24.70 26.91 24.91
CA GLU A 768 25.02 26.39 23.57
C GLU A 768 26.53 26.31 23.32
N GLU A 769 27.30 27.31 23.75
CA GLU A 769 28.76 27.27 23.71
C GLU A 769 29.32 26.11 24.56
N ALA A 770 28.77 25.90 25.76
CA ALA A 770 29.15 24.79 26.63
C ALA A 770 28.78 23.42 26.02
N LYS A 771 27.59 23.30 25.42
CA LYS A 771 27.16 22.10 24.67
C LYS A 771 28.13 21.78 23.53
N THR A 772 28.44 22.79 22.71
CA THR A 772 29.35 22.63 21.57
C THR A 772 30.74 22.20 22.01
N ALA A 773 31.29 22.84 23.05
CA ALA A 773 32.59 22.49 23.60
C ALA A 773 32.61 21.07 24.19
N PHE A 774 31.55 20.67 24.88
CA PHE A 774 31.38 19.32 25.41
C PHE A 774 31.34 18.28 24.29
N LEU A 775 30.45 18.44 23.29
CA LEU A 775 30.33 17.50 22.18
C LEU A 775 31.62 17.40 21.35
N ALA A 776 32.34 18.51 21.15
CA ALA A 776 33.63 18.51 20.46
C ALA A 776 34.75 17.77 21.24
N SER A 777 34.58 17.58 22.54
CA SER A 777 35.53 16.82 23.38
C SER A 777 35.23 15.32 23.43
N VAL A 778 34.05 14.90 22.96
CA VAL A 778 33.63 13.50 22.93
C VAL A 778 34.30 12.81 21.75
N LYS A 779 34.90 11.65 21.99
CA LYS A 779 35.53 10.88 20.91
C LYS A 779 34.47 10.21 20.04
N MET A 780 34.34 10.64 18.79
CA MET A 780 33.41 10.06 17.81
C MET A 780 34.02 8.83 17.12
N PRO A 781 33.20 7.84 16.67
CA PRO A 781 33.67 6.82 15.74
C PRO A 781 34.22 7.46 14.46
N GLN A 782 35.20 6.82 13.82
CA GLN A 782 35.90 7.37 12.66
C GLN A 782 35.50 6.63 11.37
N PRO A 783 35.28 7.35 10.25
CA PRO A 783 35.06 6.73 8.95
C PRO A 783 36.22 5.81 8.54
N GLY A 784 35.88 4.71 7.85
CA GLY A 784 36.86 3.72 7.37
C GLY A 784 37.52 2.86 8.46
N THR A 785 37.05 2.96 9.71
CA THR A 785 37.46 2.06 10.80
C THR A 785 36.36 1.04 11.04
N TRP A 786 36.75 -0.21 11.32
CA TRP A 786 35.82 -1.30 11.59
C TRP A 786 35.43 -1.37 13.06
N TYR A 787 34.14 -1.63 13.30
CA TYR A 787 33.54 -1.68 14.63
C TYR A 787 32.63 -2.89 14.78
N HIS A 788 32.59 -3.46 15.98
CA HIS A 788 31.37 -4.10 16.46
C HIS A 788 30.47 -3.01 17.07
N ILE A 789 29.23 -2.93 16.59
CA ILE A 789 28.23 -2.01 17.13
C ILE A 789 27.35 -2.80 18.08
N LEU A 790 27.42 -2.47 19.36
CA LEU A 790 26.82 -3.26 20.43
C LEU A 790 25.68 -2.49 21.07
N SER A 791 24.62 -3.18 21.48
CA SER A 791 23.54 -2.55 22.25
C SER A 791 24.06 -2.06 23.61
N ALA A 792 23.74 -0.82 23.93
CA ALA A 792 23.99 -0.17 25.22
C ALA A 792 22.72 -0.10 26.09
N SER A 793 21.68 -0.85 25.74
CA SER A 793 20.45 -0.92 26.53
C SER A 793 20.70 -1.58 27.89
N ASN A 794 20.02 -1.08 28.93
CA ASN A 794 20.00 -1.73 30.25
C ASN A 794 18.90 -2.81 30.36
N THR A 795 18.12 -3.04 29.31
CA THR A 795 17.12 -4.11 29.29
C THR A 795 17.83 -5.46 29.30
N GLU A 796 17.72 -6.19 30.42
CA GLU A 796 18.47 -7.44 30.64
C GLU A 796 18.06 -8.55 29.65
N THR A 797 16.80 -8.58 29.21
CA THR A 797 16.26 -9.69 28.41
C THR A 797 15.09 -9.27 27.51
N HIS A 798 14.93 -9.91 26.35
CA HIS A 798 13.76 -9.77 25.47
C HIS A 798 13.08 -11.12 25.15
N TYR A 799 11.87 -11.07 24.59
CA TYR A 799 11.06 -12.25 24.25
C TYR A 799 11.02 -12.47 22.73
N ASN A 800 11.41 -13.66 22.28
CA ASN A 800 11.41 -13.99 20.87
C ASN A 800 9.98 -14.31 20.38
N GLY A 801 9.30 -13.34 19.77
CA GLY A 801 8.20 -13.58 18.81
C GLY A 801 7.10 -14.55 19.22
N GLY A 802 6.79 -14.68 20.52
CA GLY A 802 5.74 -15.57 21.04
C GLY A 802 6.21 -16.76 21.89
N ASP A 803 7.51 -17.02 21.98
CA ASP A 803 8.08 -18.02 22.90
C ASP A 803 8.60 -17.32 24.17
N THR A 804 7.91 -17.54 25.30
CA THR A 804 8.23 -16.93 26.60
C THR A 804 9.22 -17.76 27.42
N GLY A 805 9.75 -18.85 26.84
CA GLY A 805 10.55 -19.85 27.52
C GLY A 805 11.96 -19.40 27.90
N ASP A 806 12.70 -18.78 26.96
CA ASP A 806 14.12 -18.49 27.11
C ASP A 806 14.46 -17.05 26.67
N PRO A 807 14.59 -16.10 27.63
CA PRO A 807 14.98 -14.73 27.32
C PRO A 807 16.42 -14.65 26.80
N LEU A 808 16.65 -13.86 25.76
CA LEU A 808 18.00 -13.59 25.22
C LEU A 808 18.50 -12.21 25.67
N PRO A 809 19.82 -12.08 25.96
CA PRO A 809 20.43 -10.81 26.37
C PRO A 809 20.30 -9.76 25.27
N MET A 810 19.95 -8.53 25.65
CA MET A 810 19.99 -7.40 24.72
C MET A 810 21.24 -6.56 24.94
N ALA A 811 21.58 -6.28 26.19
CA ALA A 811 22.84 -5.60 26.53
C ALA A 811 24.05 -6.33 25.95
N ASN A 812 24.95 -5.58 25.30
CA ASN A 812 26.18 -6.07 24.65
C ASN A 812 25.98 -6.99 23.43
N SER A 813 24.75 -7.20 22.97
CA SER A 813 24.48 -7.91 21.72
C SER A 813 24.95 -7.06 20.52
N ALA A 814 25.65 -7.70 19.58
CA ALA A 814 26.19 -7.04 18.39
C ALA A 814 25.15 -6.93 17.29
N LEU A 815 25.18 -5.83 16.54
CA LEU A 815 24.47 -5.67 15.28
C LEU A 815 25.09 -6.56 14.21
N TYR A 816 24.27 -7.27 13.45
CA TYR A 816 24.72 -8.08 12.33
C TYR A 816 23.69 -8.11 11.19
N ALA A 817 24.15 -8.31 9.97
CA ALA A 817 23.29 -8.59 8.83
C ALA A 817 22.89 -10.09 8.85
N ASP A 818 21.58 -10.39 8.79
CA ASP A 818 21.05 -11.77 8.86
C ASP A 818 21.33 -12.59 7.60
N GLY A 819 21.79 -11.94 6.53
CA GLY A 819 22.07 -12.58 5.26
C GLY A 819 22.75 -11.63 4.26
N PRO A 820 23.22 -12.18 3.13
CA PRO A 820 24.02 -11.48 2.14
C PRO A 820 23.22 -10.63 1.13
N ASN A 821 21.89 -10.70 1.11
CA ASN A 821 21.07 -10.00 0.12
C ASN A 821 20.60 -8.65 0.64
N SER A 822 20.25 -7.72 -0.26
CA SER A 822 19.42 -6.58 0.16
C SER A 822 18.02 -7.03 0.50
N GLY A 823 17.43 -6.42 1.53
CA GLY A 823 16.13 -6.83 2.05
C GLY A 823 16.23 -7.93 3.11
N ASP A 824 17.44 -8.40 3.45
CA ASP A 824 17.67 -9.23 4.62
C ASP A 824 17.62 -8.37 5.89
N HIS A 825 17.13 -8.94 6.99
CA HIS A 825 17.01 -8.19 8.25
C HIS A 825 18.38 -7.77 8.77
N VAL A 826 18.43 -6.58 9.36
CA VAL A 826 19.51 -6.27 10.31
C VAL A 826 19.05 -6.68 11.70
N ARG A 827 19.91 -7.43 12.37
CA ARG A 827 19.64 -8.06 13.65
C ARG A 827 20.61 -7.63 14.73
N TYR A 828 20.27 -7.99 15.95
CA TYR A 828 21.16 -7.86 17.10
C TYR A 828 21.23 -9.19 17.84
N GLY A 829 22.40 -9.57 18.35
CA GLY A 829 22.61 -10.84 19.06
C GLY A 829 24.08 -11.26 19.13
N LEU A 830 24.34 -12.51 18.73
CA LEU A 830 25.69 -13.11 18.67
C LEU A 830 26.41 -13.17 20.02
N LEU A 831 25.67 -13.57 21.05
CA LEU A 831 26.21 -13.93 22.35
C LEU A 831 26.02 -15.43 22.59
N THR A 832 27.00 -16.07 23.24
CA THR A 832 26.87 -17.45 23.69
C THR A 832 25.87 -17.57 24.84
N GLU A 833 25.47 -18.79 25.23
CA GLU A 833 24.63 -19.02 26.42
C GLU A 833 25.26 -18.47 27.72
N GLU A 834 26.59 -18.25 27.74
CA GLU A 834 27.32 -17.64 28.86
C GLU A 834 27.48 -16.11 28.73
N ASN A 835 26.78 -15.48 27.78
CA ASN A 835 26.86 -14.06 27.43
C ASN A 835 28.27 -13.61 26.97
N LEU A 836 29.04 -14.50 26.35
CA LEU A 836 30.33 -14.18 25.76
C LEU A 836 30.17 -13.78 24.28
N PRO A 837 31.02 -12.89 23.73
CA PRO A 837 31.02 -12.56 22.31
C PRO A 837 31.11 -13.80 21.43
N ASN A 838 30.18 -13.93 20.47
CA ASN A 838 30.26 -14.88 19.36
C ASN A 838 30.39 -14.14 18.01
N TYR A 839 30.56 -12.81 18.04
CA TYR A 839 30.69 -11.93 16.88
C TYR A 839 32.14 -11.60 16.51
N GLU A 840 33.12 -11.92 17.37
CA GLU A 840 34.51 -11.44 17.28
C GLU A 840 35.19 -11.72 15.93
N TYR A 841 34.83 -12.83 15.27
CA TYR A 841 35.37 -13.25 13.98
C TYR A 841 34.31 -13.29 12.87
N ASP A 842 33.08 -12.85 13.16
CA ASP A 842 31.96 -12.89 12.21
C ASP A 842 31.92 -11.62 11.36
N PRO A 843 32.22 -11.69 10.05
CA PRO A 843 32.21 -10.51 9.19
C PRO A 843 30.83 -9.88 9.02
N TYR A 844 29.74 -10.64 9.23
CA TYR A 844 28.38 -10.08 9.20
C TYR A 844 28.08 -9.17 10.39
N SER A 845 28.91 -9.19 11.44
CA SER A 845 28.79 -8.34 12.63
C SER A 845 29.72 -7.12 12.63
N MET A 846 30.52 -6.95 11.59
CA MET A 846 31.53 -5.91 11.48
C MET A 846 31.06 -4.79 10.57
N TRP A 847 31.06 -3.56 11.10
CA TRP A 847 30.51 -2.39 10.43
C TRP A 847 31.53 -1.26 10.39
N GLN A 848 31.57 -0.54 9.27
CA GLN A 848 32.32 0.71 9.16
C GLN A 848 31.40 1.88 8.83
N LEU A 849 31.79 3.07 9.26
CA LEU A 849 31.14 4.31 8.85
C LEU A 849 31.75 4.77 7.53
N VAL A 850 30.88 5.11 6.58
CA VAL A 850 31.22 5.72 5.28
C VAL A 850 30.71 7.15 5.30
N GLU A 851 31.60 8.13 5.12
CA GLU A 851 31.26 9.56 5.16
C GLU A 851 30.30 9.94 4.01
N MET A 852 29.27 10.72 4.36
CA MET A 852 28.26 11.26 3.43
C MET A 852 28.26 12.80 3.51
N GLU A 853 27.43 13.46 2.69
CA GLU A 853 27.24 14.91 2.77
C GLU A 853 26.68 15.35 4.14
N ASP A 854 26.91 16.63 4.50
CA ASP A 854 26.41 17.26 5.73
C ASP A 854 26.83 16.61 7.05
N GLY A 855 27.94 15.86 7.07
CA GLY A 855 28.47 15.23 8.29
C GLY A 855 27.69 13.98 8.73
N LYS A 856 26.90 13.39 7.84
CA LYS A 856 26.18 12.13 8.04
C LYS A 856 27.04 10.94 7.61
N TYR A 857 26.60 9.74 7.95
CA TYR A 857 27.31 8.50 7.64
C TYR A 857 26.36 7.43 7.10
N ALA A 858 26.85 6.62 6.16
CA ALA A 858 26.28 5.30 5.90
C ALA A 858 27.05 4.24 6.71
N LEU A 859 26.39 3.13 7.04
CA LEU A 859 27.04 2.01 7.72
C LEU A 859 27.20 0.86 6.73
N GLN A 860 28.42 0.51 6.38
CA GLN A 860 28.71 -0.62 5.48
C GLN A 860 29.12 -1.84 6.29
N ASN A 861 28.59 -2.99 5.91
CA ASN A 861 28.88 -4.27 6.56
C ASN A 861 29.98 -5.03 5.81
N LEU A 862 30.94 -5.62 6.52
CA LEU A 862 32.03 -6.38 5.91
C LEU A 862 31.51 -7.65 5.21
N GLY A 863 30.70 -8.45 5.91
CA GLY A 863 30.23 -9.76 5.46
C GLY A 863 29.36 -9.74 4.21
N THR A 864 28.69 -8.62 3.94
CA THR A 864 27.80 -8.44 2.78
C THR A 864 28.33 -7.46 1.74
N GLY A 865 29.22 -6.54 2.13
CA GLY A 865 29.56 -5.36 1.32
C GLY A 865 28.43 -4.32 1.22
N LEU A 866 27.22 -4.64 1.68
CA LEU A 866 26.03 -3.80 1.59
C LEU A 866 25.95 -2.81 2.77
N TYR A 867 24.95 -1.93 2.70
CA TYR A 867 24.73 -0.87 3.67
C TYR A 867 23.55 -1.18 4.59
N MET A 868 23.57 -0.61 5.79
CA MET A 868 22.39 -0.47 6.63
C MET A 868 21.31 0.30 5.86
N GLY A 869 20.11 -0.27 5.74
CA GLY A 869 18.98 0.35 5.06
C GLY A 869 18.06 1.13 6.00
N ASP A 870 16.97 1.68 5.46
CA ASP A 870 16.08 2.59 6.18
C ASP A 870 14.75 1.94 6.64
N GLY A 871 14.04 2.60 7.57
CA GLY A 871 12.66 2.27 7.95
C GLY A 871 11.69 3.46 7.81
N ASN A 872 10.65 3.27 6.99
CA ASN A 872 9.74 4.35 6.58
C ASN A 872 8.71 4.82 7.64
N LYS A 873 8.70 4.23 8.84
CA LYS A 873 7.74 4.58 9.93
C LYS A 873 8.18 3.96 11.25
N LEU A 874 7.66 4.49 12.37
CA LEU A 874 7.80 3.89 13.70
C LEU A 874 7.41 2.40 13.69
N GLY A 875 8.27 1.56 14.26
CA GLY A 875 8.16 0.10 14.31
C GLY A 875 8.45 -0.61 12.99
N ALA A 876 8.95 0.07 11.95
CA ALA A 876 9.41 -0.60 10.75
C ALA A 876 10.74 -1.31 11.01
N SER A 877 10.85 -2.58 10.65
CA SER A 877 12.13 -3.30 10.66
C SER A 877 13.11 -2.68 9.68
N ILE A 878 14.39 -2.75 10.03
CA ILE A 878 15.50 -2.28 9.19
C ILE A 878 16.13 -3.48 8.47
N TYR A 879 16.45 -3.26 7.19
CA TYR A 879 16.99 -4.27 6.29
C TYR A 879 18.28 -3.77 5.64
N THR A 880 19.10 -4.67 5.13
CA THR A 880 20.27 -4.33 4.30
C THR A 880 19.85 -3.68 2.97
N SER A 881 20.65 -2.74 2.48
CA SER A 881 20.36 -1.91 1.30
C SER A 881 21.54 -1.92 0.32
N TYR A 882 21.24 -2.00 -0.97
CA TYR A 882 22.21 -1.79 -2.05
C TYR A 882 22.72 -0.35 -2.11
N LYS A 883 21.95 0.62 -1.61
CA LYS A 883 22.31 2.03 -1.63
C LYS A 883 22.70 2.50 -0.22
N PRO A 884 23.77 3.31 -0.08
CA PRO A 884 24.07 3.98 1.17
C PRO A 884 22.87 4.78 1.68
N VAL A 885 22.53 4.60 2.95
CA VAL A 885 21.50 5.39 3.66
C VAL A 885 22.19 6.31 4.65
N ALA A 886 21.78 7.58 4.67
CA ALA A 886 22.37 8.59 5.55
C ALA A 886 21.79 8.50 6.97
N TYR A 887 22.68 8.35 7.94
CA TYR A 887 22.41 8.41 9.37
C TYR A 887 23.13 9.59 10.02
N ASP A 888 22.41 10.29 10.89
CA ASP A 888 22.98 11.21 11.87
C ASP A 888 23.30 10.44 13.17
N VAL A 889 24.58 10.39 13.52
CA VAL A 889 25.09 9.63 14.67
C VAL A 889 25.28 10.59 15.84
N GLN A 890 24.35 10.57 16.79
CA GLN A 890 24.32 11.53 17.89
C GLN A 890 24.63 10.87 19.24
N LEU A 891 25.39 11.58 20.09
CA LEU A 891 25.64 11.15 21.47
C LEU A 891 24.36 11.23 22.31
N LEU A 892 24.00 10.14 22.97
CA LEU A 892 22.89 10.07 23.93
C LEU A 892 23.35 10.27 25.38
N GLY A 893 24.60 9.90 25.68
CA GLY A 893 25.16 9.81 27.03
C GLY A 893 25.69 8.41 27.32
N ASN A 894 26.40 8.21 28.44
CA ASN A 894 26.99 6.93 28.84
C ASN A 894 27.84 6.25 27.75
N ALA A 895 28.63 7.03 27.01
CA ALA A 895 29.41 6.55 25.86
C ALA A 895 28.58 5.79 24.80
N SER A 896 27.29 6.14 24.66
CA SER A 896 26.35 5.54 23.72
C SER A 896 25.78 6.56 22.73
N PHE A 897 25.36 6.06 21.57
CA PHE A 897 24.94 6.82 20.41
C PHE A 897 23.59 6.32 19.90
N GLY A 898 22.82 7.25 19.31
CA GLY A 898 21.64 6.95 18.51
C GLY A 898 21.95 7.14 17.03
N PHE A 899 21.36 6.30 16.19
CA PHE A 899 21.46 6.39 14.73
C PHE A 899 20.14 6.91 14.15
N PHE A 900 20.06 8.20 13.86
CA PHE A 900 18.86 8.87 13.37
C PHE A 900 18.84 8.88 11.84
N MET A 901 17.77 8.38 11.22
CA MET A 901 17.67 8.23 9.77
C MET A 901 17.19 9.54 9.14
N ASP A 902 17.82 9.98 8.04
CA ASP A 902 17.49 11.25 7.39
C ASP A 902 16.09 11.27 6.71
N SER A 903 15.63 10.10 6.29
CA SER A 903 14.35 9.86 5.64
C SER A 903 13.18 9.73 6.62
N ALA A 904 13.43 9.68 7.93
CA ALA A 904 12.38 9.64 8.92
C ALA A 904 11.55 10.94 8.87
N THR A 905 10.22 10.82 8.86
CA THR A 905 9.31 11.98 8.83
C THR A 905 9.39 12.86 10.08
N ASP A 906 10.04 12.37 11.13
CA ASP A 906 10.32 13.06 12.38
C ASP A 906 11.77 12.76 12.79
N ASN A 907 12.58 13.80 12.96
CA ASN A 907 13.99 13.72 13.34
C ASN A 907 14.23 13.08 14.72
N LYS A 908 13.17 12.66 15.42
CA LYS A 908 13.23 11.92 16.70
C LYS A 908 13.40 10.41 16.54
N PHE A 909 13.21 9.87 15.34
CA PHE A 909 13.26 8.43 15.15
C PHE A 909 14.67 7.93 14.80
N ALA A 910 15.08 6.86 15.48
CA ALA A 910 16.39 6.24 15.37
C ALA A 910 16.27 4.71 15.26
N MET A 911 17.38 4.06 14.91
CA MET A 911 17.49 2.61 14.97
C MET A 911 17.44 2.10 16.42
N MET A 912 16.55 1.15 16.67
CA MET A 912 16.24 0.57 17.99
C MET A 912 16.21 -0.94 17.93
N ALA A 913 16.69 -1.63 18.97
CA ALA A 913 16.49 -3.06 19.13
C ALA A 913 15.00 -3.37 19.38
N CYS A 914 14.39 -4.24 18.57
CA CYS A 914 12.99 -4.62 18.75
C CYS A 914 12.83 -5.50 20.01
N LEU A 915 11.86 -5.15 20.88
CA LEU A 915 11.59 -5.91 22.11
C LEU A 915 10.91 -7.27 21.89
N THR A 916 10.27 -7.46 20.74
CA THR A 916 9.44 -8.65 20.44
C THR A 916 10.03 -9.55 19.34
N GLY A 917 11.23 -9.23 18.84
CA GLY A 917 11.94 -10.04 17.87
C GLY A 917 13.42 -9.68 17.81
N GLN A 918 14.25 -10.63 17.38
CA GLN A 918 15.69 -10.43 17.21
C GLN A 918 16.01 -9.68 15.91
N HIS A 919 15.52 -8.44 15.78
CA HIS A 919 15.83 -7.53 14.67
C HIS A 919 15.82 -6.08 15.14
N VAL A 920 16.38 -5.17 14.36
CA VAL A 920 16.28 -3.74 14.64
C VAL A 920 15.13 -3.09 13.91
N GLU A 921 14.53 -2.07 14.53
CA GLU A 921 13.37 -1.34 14.03
C GLU A 921 13.54 0.17 14.25
N VAL A 922 12.62 0.95 13.68
CA VAL A 922 12.54 2.41 13.90
C VAL A 922 11.84 2.70 15.22
N GLY A 923 12.51 3.41 16.11
CA GLY A 923 12.01 3.76 17.45
C GLY A 923 12.53 5.10 17.95
N GLU A 924 12.36 5.36 19.24
CA GLU A 924 13.00 6.50 19.90
C GLU A 924 14.33 6.06 20.53
N ALA A 925 15.37 6.90 20.42
CA ALA A 925 16.64 6.65 21.08
C ALA A 925 16.82 7.57 22.30
N VAL A 926 17.07 6.95 23.46
CA VAL A 926 17.41 7.63 24.71
C VAL A 926 18.57 6.89 25.38
N VAL A 927 19.32 7.57 26.23
CA VAL A 927 20.41 6.94 27.00
C VAL A 927 19.89 5.73 27.79
N TYR A 928 20.63 4.61 27.74
CA TYR A 928 20.25 3.30 28.29
C TYR A 928 18.99 2.64 27.69
N GLY A 929 18.34 3.27 26.72
CA GLY A 929 17.19 2.72 26.03
C GLY A 929 17.57 1.73 24.93
N ASP A 930 16.56 1.19 24.27
CA ASP A 930 16.74 0.11 23.28
C ASP A 930 17.34 0.62 21.96
N GLY A 931 17.35 1.94 21.74
CA GLY A 931 18.03 2.63 20.64
C GLY A 931 19.40 3.20 20.99
N ALA A 932 19.98 2.81 22.13
CA ALA A 932 21.32 3.20 22.52
C ALA A 932 22.34 2.14 22.07
N TRP A 933 23.39 2.60 21.38
CA TRP A 933 24.44 1.74 20.81
C TRP A 933 25.83 2.22 21.19
N LYS A 934 26.78 1.32 21.38
CA LYS A 934 28.19 1.61 21.65
C LYS A 934 29.06 1.00 20.55
N PHE A 935 30.22 1.60 20.33
CA PHE A 935 31.21 1.11 19.37
C PHE A 935 32.36 0.42 20.10
N GLU A 936 32.68 -0.78 19.67
CA GLU A 936 33.92 -1.47 19.99
C GLU A 936 34.80 -1.49 18.75
N GLU A 937 35.92 -0.78 18.80
CA GLU A 937 36.88 -0.67 17.69
C GLU A 937 37.56 -2.01 17.45
N ILE A 938 37.53 -2.47 16.20
CA ILE A 938 38.24 -3.67 15.77
C ILE A 938 39.62 -3.22 15.32
N ASP A 939 40.66 -3.66 16.03
CA ASP A 939 42.05 -3.45 15.64
C ASP A 939 42.48 -4.63 14.74
N PRO A 940 42.68 -4.44 13.42
CA PRO A 940 43.08 -5.53 12.52
C PRO A 940 44.44 -6.16 12.89
N SER A 941 45.25 -5.49 13.72
CA SER A 941 46.50 -6.07 14.24
C SER A 941 46.30 -7.01 15.43
N GLN A 942 45.11 -7.02 16.04
CA GLN A 942 44.73 -7.91 17.13
C GLN A 942 43.71 -8.97 16.66
N THR A 943 42.74 -8.56 15.83
CA THR A 943 41.81 -9.46 15.13
C THR A 943 42.42 -9.85 13.79
N GLU A 944 43.37 -10.78 13.81
CA GLU A 944 44.16 -11.14 12.63
C GLU A 944 43.38 -11.97 11.59
N LEU A 945 42.19 -12.49 11.93
CA LEU A 945 41.44 -13.47 11.13
C LEU A 945 39.94 -13.18 11.15
N ILE A 946 39.21 -13.65 10.13
CA ILE A 946 37.74 -13.80 10.12
C ILE A 946 37.34 -15.24 9.79
N VAL A 947 36.13 -15.62 10.19
CA VAL A 947 35.53 -16.94 9.91
C VAL A 947 34.40 -16.80 8.90
N ILE A 948 34.42 -17.67 7.89
CA ILE A 948 33.45 -17.71 6.79
C ILE A 948 32.70 -19.05 6.88
N ASP A 949 31.43 -19.00 7.30
CA ASP A 949 30.58 -20.19 7.50
C ASP A 949 29.42 -20.24 6.48
N ILE A 950 29.76 -20.22 5.19
CA ILE A 950 28.78 -20.26 4.09
C ILE A 950 29.04 -21.38 3.08
N PHE A 951 30.13 -22.14 3.24
CA PHE A 951 30.53 -23.17 2.29
C PHE A 951 30.31 -24.58 2.85
N ALA A 952 30.14 -25.55 1.96
CA ALA A 952 30.21 -26.96 2.30
C ALA A 952 31.56 -27.57 1.88
N ASN A 953 32.01 -28.60 2.59
CA ASN A 953 33.12 -29.44 2.17
C ASN A 953 32.72 -30.29 0.95
N ASN A 954 33.70 -30.78 0.22
CA ASN A 954 33.53 -31.64 -0.95
C ASN A 954 32.72 -30.97 -2.07
N LEU A 955 33.10 -29.72 -2.44
CA LEU A 955 32.45 -28.99 -3.52
C LEU A 955 33.43 -28.31 -4.48
N ILE A 956 32.95 -28.05 -5.69
CA ILE A 956 33.56 -27.12 -6.65
C ILE A 956 32.52 -26.05 -7.01
N ASP A 957 32.83 -24.78 -6.81
CA ASP A 957 31.87 -23.69 -7.09
C ASP A 957 32.56 -22.41 -7.57
N ILE A 958 31.80 -21.52 -8.19
CA ILE A 958 32.21 -20.15 -8.48
C ILE A 958 31.96 -19.32 -7.24
N ILE A 959 32.88 -18.42 -6.88
CA ILE A 959 32.72 -17.50 -5.75
C ILE A 959 33.00 -16.06 -6.17
N ALA A 960 32.34 -15.14 -5.47
CA ALA A 960 32.77 -13.76 -5.29
C ALA A 960 32.44 -13.39 -3.85
N LEU A 961 33.38 -12.77 -3.14
CA LEU A 961 33.18 -12.33 -1.76
C LEU A 961 33.33 -10.80 -1.70
N PRO A 962 32.62 -10.11 -0.79
CA PRO A 962 32.65 -8.66 -0.72
C PRO A 962 33.99 -8.10 -0.25
N TYR A 963 34.93 -8.94 0.18
CA TYR A 963 36.22 -8.57 0.72
C TYR A 963 37.36 -9.36 0.05
N ASP A 964 38.58 -8.83 0.14
CA ASP A 964 39.78 -9.51 -0.37
C ASP A 964 40.09 -10.78 0.41
N VAL A 965 40.63 -11.77 -0.31
CA VAL A 965 41.04 -13.06 0.25
C VAL A 965 42.53 -13.23 -0.02
N SER A 966 43.30 -13.46 1.04
CA SER A 966 44.73 -13.76 0.95
C SER A 966 45.06 -15.02 1.76
N ASP A 967 46.14 -15.71 1.38
CA ASP A 967 46.71 -16.84 2.11
C ASP A 967 45.71 -17.97 2.44
N ILE A 968 44.65 -18.15 1.65
CA ILE A 968 43.54 -19.09 1.98
C ILE A 968 44.04 -20.52 2.23
N ALA A 969 45.04 -20.97 1.47
CA ALA A 969 45.60 -22.32 1.57
C ALA A 969 46.53 -22.50 2.79
N ASP A 970 47.06 -21.42 3.35
CA ASP A 970 47.90 -21.46 4.54
C ASP A 970 47.07 -21.66 5.82
N TYR A 971 45.80 -21.23 5.80
CA TYR A 971 44.88 -21.34 6.93
C TYR A 971 43.87 -22.49 6.80
N ASN A 972 43.64 -23.00 5.59
CA ASN A 972 42.64 -24.04 5.34
C ASN A 972 43.23 -25.23 4.56
N GLU A 973 43.18 -26.42 5.15
CA GLU A 973 43.64 -27.67 4.49
C GLU A 973 42.69 -28.08 3.35
N ASP A 974 43.19 -28.59 2.22
CA ASP A 974 42.35 -29.03 1.09
C ASP A 974 41.39 -27.94 0.54
N VAL A 975 41.85 -26.69 0.49
CA VAL A 975 41.16 -25.56 -0.15
C VAL A 975 42.04 -24.99 -1.24
N HIS A 976 41.48 -24.87 -2.44
CA HIS A 976 42.19 -24.32 -3.59
C HIS A 976 41.33 -23.29 -4.32
N LEU A 977 41.96 -22.19 -4.72
CA LEU A 977 41.37 -21.18 -5.58
C LEU A 977 41.92 -21.28 -6.99
N TYR A 978 41.06 -21.01 -7.96
CA TYR A 978 41.39 -21.12 -9.37
C TYR A 978 40.81 -19.99 -10.19
N GLY A 979 41.58 -19.53 -11.18
CA GLY A 979 41.07 -18.75 -12.31
C GLY A 979 40.82 -19.64 -13.53
N ILE A 980 39.93 -19.20 -14.42
CA ILE A 980 39.78 -19.85 -15.73
C ILE A 980 40.97 -19.46 -16.60
N LYS A 981 41.78 -20.45 -16.99
CA LYS A 981 42.91 -20.26 -17.90
C LYS A 981 42.42 -20.11 -19.32
N LYS A 982 41.61 -21.07 -19.79
CA LYS A 982 40.99 -21.04 -21.12
C LYS A 982 39.76 -21.93 -21.19
N MET A 983 38.90 -21.63 -22.16
CA MET A 983 37.75 -22.44 -22.53
C MET A 983 37.73 -22.66 -24.04
N PHE A 984 37.27 -23.82 -24.48
CA PHE A 984 37.04 -24.07 -25.90
C PHE A 984 35.95 -25.10 -26.14
N LYS A 985 35.18 -24.91 -27.22
CA LYS A 985 34.13 -25.82 -27.64
C LYS A 985 34.72 -27.03 -28.39
N ASN A 986 34.36 -28.22 -27.96
CA ASN A 986 34.73 -29.49 -28.58
C ASN A 986 33.82 -29.82 -29.78
N GLU A 987 34.29 -30.71 -30.66
CA GLU A 987 33.53 -31.16 -31.85
C GLU A 987 32.19 -31.84 -31.51
N ASP A 988 32.07 -32.43 -30.31
CA ASP A 988 30.86 -33.09 -29.82
C ASP A 988 29.84 -32.14 -29.18
N GLY A 989 30.12 -30.83 -29.19
CA GLY A 989 29.25 -29.79 -28.65
C GLY A 989 29.42 -29.53 -27.16
N THR A 990 30.36 -30.20 -26.48
CA THR A 990 30.74 -29.89 -25.08
C THR A 990 31.77 -28.76 -25.00
N THR A 991 31.97 -28.18 -23.83
CA THR A 991 33.01 -27.16 -23.57
C THR A 991 34.06 -27.73 -22.62
N THR A 992 35.33 -27.69 -23.00
CA THR A 992 36.45 -27.94 -22.09
C THR A 992 36.85 -26.65 -21.40
N VAL A 993 36.96 -26.70 -20.07
CA VAL A 993 37.44 -25.60 -19.22
C VAL A 993 38.73 -26.04 -18.56
N GLU A 994 39.79 -25.25 -18.74
CA GLU A 994 41.09 -25.42 -18.08
C GLU A 994 41.30 -24.33 -17.04
N LEU A 995 41.71 -24.71 -15.84
CA LEU A 995 41.93 -23.80 -14.71
C LEU A 995 43.42 -23.63 -14.39
N TYR A 996 43.78 -22.49 -13.80
CA TYR A 996 45.10 -22.26 -13.18
C TYR A 996 44.91 -21.86 -11.70
N GLU A 997 45.87 -22.23 -10.85
CA GLU A 997 45.82 -22.00 -9.40
C GLU A 997 46.04 -20.51 -9.05
N LYS A 998 45.34 -20.02 -8.03
CA LYS A 998 45.44 -18.67 -7.47
C LYS A 998 45.68 -18.75 -5.97
N ASP A 999 46.44 -17.79 -5.44
CA ASP A 999 46.74 -17.67 -4.00
C ASP A 999 45.90 -16.57 -3.32
N GLU A 1000 45.41 -15.59 -4.08
CA GLU A 1000 44.70 -14.40 -3.58
C GLU A 1000 43.56 -13.97 -4.51
N LEU A 1001 42.59 -13.24 -3.97
CA LEU A 1001 41.48 -12.58 -4.66
C LEU A 1001 41.33 -11.14 -4.18
N GLU A 1002 41.13 -10.22 -5.12
CA GLU A 1002 40.68 -8.87 -4.80
C GLU A 1002 39.20 -8.89 -4.34
N ALA A 1003 38.77 -7.89 -3.57
CA ALA A 1003 37.37 -7.79 -3.15
C ALA A 1003 36.43 -7.79 -4.37
N GLY A 1004 35.42 -8.66 -4.36
CA GLY A 1004 34.45 -8.86 -5.44
C GLY A 1004 34.97 -9.67 -6.63
N GLU A 1005 36.23 -10.08 -6.65
CA GLU A 1005 36.80 -10.81 -7.79
C GLU A 1005 36.19 -12.21 -7.92
N SER A 1006 35.73 -12.56 -9.13
CA SER A 1006 35.19 -13.89 -9.41
C SER A 1006 36.29 -14.95 -9.55
N ALA A 1007 36.12 -16.09 -8.87
CA ALA A 1007 37.02 -17.22 -8.97
C ALA A 1007 36.28 -18.55 -8.83
N ILE A 1008 37.00 -19.67 -9.00
CA ILE A 1008 36.49 -21.01 -8.70
C ILE A 1008 37.18 -21.52 -7.43
N ILE A 1009 36.39 -21.93 -6.44
CA ILE A 1009 36.87 -22.58 -5.23
C ILE A 1009 36.65 -24.10 -5.33
N VAL A 1010 37.62 -24.87 -4.86
CA VAL A 1010 37.49 -26.31 -4.65
C VAL A 1010 37.80 -26.60 -3.18
N LEU A 1011 36.84 -27.25 -2.51
CA LEU A 1011 36.91 -27.63 -1.11
C LEU A 1011 36.84 -29.15 -0.99
N GLY A 1012 37.86 -29.77 -0.41
CA GLY A 1012 37.90 -31.23 -0.23
C GLY A 1012 37.85 -32.02 -1.54
N ASP A 1013 37.18 -33.17 -1.52
CA ASP A 1013 37.01 -34.06 -2.67
C ASP A 1013 35.56 -34.00 -3.17
N PRO A 1014 35.27 -33.31 -4.29
CA PRO A 1014 33.91 -33.13 -4.79
C PRO A 1014 33.14 -34.43 -5.04
N GLU A 1015 33.80 -35.59 -5.15
CA GLU A 1015 33.10 -36.88 -5.31
C GLU A 1015 32.52 -37.46 -4.00
N GLN A 1016 32.70 -36.79 -2.86
CA GLN A 1016 32.22 -37.22 -1.54
C GLN A 1016 30.97 -36.44 -1.09
N GLU A 1017 30.30 -36.88 -0.02
CA GLU A 1017 29.12 -36.17 0.49
C GLU A 1017 29.49 -34.82 1.11
N CYS A 1018 28.64 -33.81 0.87
CA CYS A 1018 28.83 -32.47 1.40
C CYS A 1018 28.50 -32.40 2.90
N GLU A 1019 29.33 -31.69 3.66
CA GLU A 1019 29.11 -31.32 5.08
C GLU A 1019 29.46 -29.84 5.28
N SER A 1020 28.89 -29.16 6.28
CA SER A 1020 29.19 -27.74 6.54
C SER A 1020 30.67 -27.51 6.82
N ARG A 1021 31.24 -26.42 6.31
CA ARG A 1021 32.67 -26.12 6.45
C ARG A 1021 32.90 -24.63 6.71
N GLU A 1022 33.48 -24.34 7.87
CA GLU A 1022 34.04 -23.03 8.17
C GLU A 1022 35.39 -22.86 7.44
N LEU A 1023 35.60 -21.68 6.85
CA LEU A 1023 36.90 -21.25 6.34
C LEU A 1023 37.43 -20.10 7.19
N VAL A 1024 38.75 -20.02 7.35
CA VAL A 1024 39.42 -18.96 8.10
C VAL A 1024 40.36 -18.21 7.15
N ILE A 1025 40.28 -16.89 7.13
CA ILE A 1025 41.20 -16.05 6.33
C ILE A 1025 41.76 -14.91 7.17
N PRO A 1026 42.91 -14.31 6.79
CA PRO A 1026 43.37 -13.05 7.35
C PRO A 1026 42.29 -11.96 7.31
N PHE A 1027 42.34 -11.04 8.27
CA PHE A 1027 41.42 -9.90 8.29
C PHE A 1027 41.54 -9.09 6.98
N PRO A 1028 40.46 -8.91 6.22
CA PRO A 1028 40.52 -8.26 4.92
C PRO A 1028 40.90 -6.78 4.99
N SER A 1029 41.56 -6.28 3.94
CA SER A 1029 42.02 -4.89 3.85
C SER A 1029 41.09 -3.99 3.04
N THR A 1030 40.22 -4.57 2.22
CA THR A 1030 39.33 -3.91 1.29
C THR A 1030 37.95 -4.56 1.29
N VAL A 1031 36.93 -3.77 0.97
CA VAL A 1031 35.56 -4.24 0.82
C VAL A 1031 34.92 -3.55 -0.40
N THR A 1032 34.03 -4.26 -1.08
CA THR A 1032 33.28 -3.78 -2.24
C THR A 1032 31.82 -4.22 -2.14
N ASP A 1033 30.94 -3.47 -2.77
CA ASP A 1033 29.52 -3.79 -2.94
C ASP A 1033 29.21 -4.39 -4.33
N LYS A 1034 30.25 -4.71 -5.12
CA LYS A 1034 30.13 -5.22 -6.50
C LYS A 1034 30.98 -6.44 -6.77
N ALA A 1035 30.40 -7.44 -7.44
CA ALA A 1035 31.16 -8.52 -8.04
C ALA A 1035 31.79 -8.10 -9.37
N THR A 1036 32.97 -8.64 -9.69
CA THR A 1036 33.68 -8.44 -10.95
C THR A 1036 33.87 -9.78 -11.65
N PRO A 1037 33.25 -10.02 -12.83
CA PRO A 1037 33.49 -11.22 -13.63
C PRO A 1037 34.94 -11.31 -14.10
N VAL A 1038 35.52 -12.53 -14.11
CA VAL A 1038 36.90 -12.78 -14.53
C VAL A 1038 36.99 -13.95 -15.50
N ASN A 1039 37.36 -13.66 -16.75
CA ASN A 1039 37.63 -14.62 -17.83
C ASN A 1039 36.60 -15.76 -17.96
N GLY A 1040 35.32 -15.42 -17.87
CA GLY A 1040 34.19 -16.34 -17.99
C GLY A 1040 33.63 -16.85 -16.66
N ALA A 1041 34.30 -16.63 -15.53
CA ALA A 1041 33.71 -16.83 -14.20
C ALA A 1041 32.94 -15.56 -13.80
N HIS A 1042 31.69 -15.72 -13.36
CA HIS A 1042 30.85 -14.64 -12.86
C HIS A 1042 30.26 -15.05 -11.51
N GLY A 1043 30.92 -14.64 -10.44
CA GLY A 1043 30.43 -14.76 -9.07
C GLY A 1043 29.46 -13.63 -8.73
N MET A 1044 28.62 -13.85 -7.73
CA MET A 1044 27.58 -12.95 -7.27
C MET A 1044 27.78 -12.70 -5.77
N LEU A 1045 27.75 -11.44 -5.32
CA LEU A 1045 27.82 -11.13 -3.88
C LEU A 1045 26.47 -11.39 -3.18
N PHE A 1046 25.38 -11.23 -3.92
CA PHE A 1046 24.00 -11.43 -3.48
C PHE A 1046 23.25 -12.30 -4.51
N SER A 1047 22.06 -12.78 -4.17
CA SER A 1047 21.34 -13.71 -5.03
C SER A 1047 20.81 -13.00 -6.27
N GLU A 1048 21.15 -13.50 -7.45
CA GLU A 1048 20.71 -12.97 -8.74
C GLU A 1048 20.31 -14.09 -9.71
N ALA A 1049 19.70 -13.74 -10.83
CA ALA A 1049 19.36 -14.68 -11.88
C ALA A 1049 20.48 -14.76 -12.93
N THR A 1050 20.86 -15.98 -13.31
CA THR A 1050 21.75 -16.22 -14.45
C THR A 1050 20.95 -16.61 -15.68
N PRO A 1051 21.31 -16.10 -16.87
CA PRO A 1051 20.61 -16.46 -18.10
C PRO A 1051 20.72 -17.94 -18.45
N ALA A 1052 19.79 -18.40 -19.29
CA ALA A 1052 19.79 -19.76 -19.81
C ALA A 1052 21.15 -20.11 -20.45
N ASN A 1053 21.51 -21.39 -20.36
CA ASN A 1053 22.72 -21.99 -20.92
C ASN A 1053 24.05 -21.48 -20.34
N THR A 1054 24.02 -20.86 -19.15
CA THR A 1054 25.19 -20.69 -18.27
C THR A 1054 25.42 -21.95 -17.43
N ALA A 1055 26.61 -22.12 -16.85
CA ALA A 1055 26.93 -23.29 -16.02
C ALA A 1055 27.15 -22.92 -14.56
N PHE A 1056 26.38 -23.51 -13.66
CA PHE A 1056 26.48 -23.28 -12.21
C PHE A 1056 26.81 -24.59 -11.49
N SER A 1057 27.26 -24.51 -10.24
CA SER A 1057 27.64 -25.70 -9.47
C SER A 1057 26.41 -26.51 -9.04
N ASP A 1058 26.50 -27.83 -9.15
CA ASP A 1058 25.59 -28.82 -8.53
C ASP A 1058 26.32 -29.56 -7.39
N GLY A 1059 27.24 -28.86 -6.71
CA GLY A 1059 28.11 -29.39 -5.65
C GLY A 1059 29.39 -30.02 -6.20
N TYR A 1060 29.28 -31.07 -7.01
CA TYR A 1060 30.44 -31.86 -7.46
C TYR A 1060 30.85 -31.64 -8.93
N ALA A 1061 29.98 -30.99 -9.71
CA ALA A 1061 30.20 -30.70 -11.13
C ALA A 1061 29.40 -29.46 -11.54
N PHE A 1062 29.78 -28.89 -12.69
CA PHE A 1062 29.03 -27.80 -13.30
C PHE A 1062 27.96 -28.33 -14.25
N VAL A 1063 26.75 -27.80 -14.12
CA VAL A 1063 25.58 -28.16 -14.93
C VAL A 1063 24.98 -26.93 -15.61
N CYS A 1064 24.36 -27.13 -16.77
CA CYS A 1064 23.65 -26.07 -17.50
C CYS A 1064 22.14 -26.29 -17.48
N SER A 1065 21.40 -25.21 -17.34
CA SER A 1065 19.94 -25.17 -17.49
C SER A 1065 19.57 -24.53 -18.83
N ASP A 1066 18.52 -25.02 -19.49
CA ASP A 1066 17.97 -24.42 -20.73
C ASP A 1066 17.06 -23.21 -20.46
N LYS A 1067 16.98 -22.78 -19.19
CA LYS A 1067 16.21 -21.65 -18.69
C LYS A 1067 17.05 -20.83 -17.72
N GLU A 1068 16.62 -19.61 -17.47
CA GLU A 1068 17.14 -18.75 -16.41
C GLU A 1068 17.07 -19.46 -15.04
N VAL A 1069 18.12 -19.31 -14.23
CA VAL A 1069 18.26 -19.95 -12.91
C VAL A 1069 18.65 -18.92 -11.87
N GLY A 1070 17.93 -18.88 -10.75
CA GLY A 1070 18.35 -18.12 -9.58
C GLY A 1070 19.57 -18.75 -8.94
N ILE A 1071 20.63 -17.98 -8.79
CA ILE A 1071 21.89 -18.35 -8.16
C ILE A 1071 21.95 -17.63 -6.81
N GLY A 1072 22.41 -18.35 -5.78
CA GLY A 1072 22.51 -17.81 -4.43
C GLY A 1072 23.62 -16.76 -4.33
N ALA A 1073 23.61 -16.02 -3.23
CA ALA A 1073 24.71 -15.14 -2.86
C ALA A 1073 26.03 -15.90 -2.63
N ASN A 1074 27.15 -15.22 -2.86
CA ASN A 1074 28.52 -15.71 -2.74
C ASN A 1074 28.87 -16.92 -3.64
N THR A 1075 27.97 -17.31 -4.55
CA THR A 1075 28.18 -18.33 -5.59
C THR A 1075 28.05 -17.70 -6.98
N GLY A 1076 28.08 -18.47 -8.07
CA GLY A 1076 28.06 -17.90 -9.41
C GLY A 1076 27.82 -18.89 -10.55
N ALA A 1077 28.12 -18.42 -11.76
CA ALA A 1077 28.09 -19.22 -12.97
C ALA A 1077 29.32 -18.99 -13.85
N ILE A 1078 29.68 -20.01 -14.62
CA ILE A 1078 30.53 -19.89 -15.79
C ILE A 1078 29.66 -19.45 -16.96
N ASP A 1079 30.02 -18.31 -17.53
CA ASP A 1079 29.30 -17.65 -18.61
C ASP A 1079 30.28 -17.22 -19.69
N THR A 1080 30.12 -17.81 -20.88
CA THR A 1080 31.03 -17.59 -22.01
C THR A 1080 31.02 -16.16 -22.52
N ARG A 1081 30.01 -15.36 -22.16
CA ARG A 1081 29.94 -13.93 -22.50
C ARG A 1081 31.03 -13.11 -21.82
N TYR A 1082 31.53 -13.54 -20.67
CA TYR A 1082 32.65 -12.89 -19.98
C TYR A 1082 34.01 -13.52 -20.29
N TYR A 1083 34.07 -14.46 -21.24
CA TYR A 1083 35.33 -15.10 -21.61
C TYR A 1083 36.21 -14.17 -22.45
N THR A 1084 37.42 -13.87 -21.97
CA THR A 1084 38.33 -12.89 -22.58
C THR A 1084 39.51 -13.53 -23.31
N GLY A 1085 39.77 -14.82 -23.12
CA GLY A 1085 40.76 -15.58 -23.89
C GLY A 1085 41.64 -16.49 -23.03
N GLU A 1086 42.72 -17.01 -23.63
CA GLU A 1086 43.72 -17.79 -22.88
C GLU A 1086 44.61 -16.86 -22.06
N VAL A 1087 44.77 -17.16 -20.77
CA VAL A 1087 45.73 -16.49 -19.90
C VAL A 1087 47.13 -17.05 -20.18
N GLU A 1088 48.02 -16.23 -20.72
CA GLU A 1088 49.41 -16.62 -21.00
C GLU A 1088 50.26 -16.68 -19.71
N GLY A 1089 51.21 -17.62 -19.66
CA GLY A 1089 52.22 -17.69 -18.58
C GLY A 1089 51.84 -18.52 -17.35
N VAL A 1090 50.65 -19.11 -17.31
CA VAL A 1090 50.17 -19.98 -16.22
C VAL A 1090 50.04 -21.44 -16.65
N GLU A 1091 50.29 -22.39 -15.74
CA GLU A 1091 50.15 -23.84 -15.99
C GLU A 1091 48.71 -24.30 -15.77
N THR A 1092 48.28 -25.34 -16.50
CA THR A 1092 46.94 -25.93 -16.32
C THR A 1092 46.95 -26.83 -15.09
N ALA A 1093 46.18 -26.47 -14.07
CA ALA A 1093 46.08 -27.20 -12.80
C ALA A 1093 44.94 -28.24 -12.81
N LEU A 1094 43.75 -27.83 -13.28
CA LEU A 1094 42.57 -28.70 -13.39
C LEU A 1094 41.92 -28.58 -14.77
N THR A 1095 41.17 -29.61 -15.18
CA THR A 1095 40.44 -29.63 -16.44
C THR A 1095 39.14 -30.40 -16.27
N PHE A 1096 38.02 -29.83 -16.72
CA PHE A 1096 36.72 -30.49 -16.75
C PHE A 1096 35.93 -30.15 -18.01
N ILE A 1097 34.82 -30.85 -18.21
CA ILE A 1097 33.99 -30.75 -19.41
C ILE A 1097 32.55 -30.41 -19.01
N ILE A 1098 32.02 -29.33 -19.58
CA ILE A 1098 30.62 -28.90 -19.39
C ILE A 1098 29.79 -29.26 -20.62
N LYS A 1099 28.57 -29.77 -20.39
CA LYS A 1099 27.58 -30.03 -21.44
C LYS A 1099 26.50 -28.96 -21.42
N GLY A 1100 26.12 -28.46 -22.60
CA GLY A 1100 25.01 -27.53 -22.76
C GLY A 1100 25.37 -26.05 -22.63
N LEU A 1101 26.63 -25.72 -22.32
CA LEU A 1101 27.10 -24.34 -22.26
C LEU A 1101 27.03 -23.69 -23.65
N GLU A 1102 26.25 -22.62 -23.76
CA GLU A 1102 26.12 -21.92 -25.03
C GLU A 1102 27.33 -21.02 -25.26
N TRP A 1103 27.89 -21.09 -26.46
CA TRP A 1103 28.93 -20.18 -26.93
C TRP A 1103 28.23 -19.09 -27.72
N VAL A 1104 27.87 -18.04 -27.02
CA VAL A 1104 27.46 -16.79 -27.66
C VAL A 1104 28.75 -16.14 -28.18
N GLU A 1105 28.75 -15.54 -29.37
CA GLU A 1105 29.84 -14.60 -29.69
C GLU A 1105 29.88 -13.60 -28.54
N ALA A 1106 31.08 -13.34 -27.98
CA ALA A 1106 31.23 -12.40 -26.87
C ALA A 1106 30.35 -11.18 -27.16
N PRO A 1107 29.52 -10.72 -26.21
CA PRO A 1107 28.78 -9.47 -26.39
C PRO A 1107 29.80 -8.44 -26.87
N GLN A 1108 29.42 -7.55 -27.78
CA GLN A 1108 30.28 -6.43 -28.10
C GLN A 1108 30.53 -5.68 -26.79
N THR A 1109 31.68 -5.93 -26.16
CA THR A 1109 32.08 -5.42 -24.85
C THR A 1109 32.22 -3.91 -24.84
N ASN A 1110 32.07 -3.27 -26.00
CA ASN A 1110 32.11 -1.83 -26.15
C ASN A 1110 30.81 -1.15 -25.70
N ALA A 1111 29.71 -1.90 -25.47
CA ALA A 1111 28.40 -1.33 -25.14
C ALA A 1111 28.05 -1.32 -23.64
N ASP A 1112 28.83 -2.03 -22.81
CA ASP A 1112 28.83 -1.89 -21.34
C ASP A 1112 29.88 -0.84 -20.99
N VAL A 1113 29.43 0.41 -20.96
CA VAL A 1113 30.30 1.58 -20.91
C VAL A 1113 30.60 1.98 -19.46
N ASP A 1114 29.73 1.61 -18.52
CA ASP A 1114 29.93 1.86 -17.09
C ASP A 1114 30.64 0.69 -16.37
N GLY A 1115 30.84 -0.43 -17.05
CA GLY A 1115 31.61 -1.58 -16.56
C GLY A 1115 30.87 -2.39 -15.50
N ASN A 1116 29.54 -2.29 -15.45
CA ASN A 1116 28.69 -2.97 -14.47
C ASN A 1116 28.37 -4.43 -14.83
N GLY A 1117 28.87 -4.92 -15.98
CA GLY A 1117 28.67 -6.28 -16.47
C GLY A 1117 27.36 -6.49 -17.25
N SER A 1118 26.52 -5.46 -17.40
CA SER A 1118 25.18 -5.54 -17.98
C SER A 1118 24.89 -4.38 -18.94
N ILE A 1119 24.74 -4.68 -20.25
CA ILE A 1119 24.38 -3.68 -21.26
C ILE A 1119 22.90 -3.27 -21.09
N ASN A 1120 22.65 -2.07 -20.57
CA ASN A 1120 21.31 -1.58 -20.26
C ASN A 1120 21.17 -0.05 -20.47
N SER A 1121 20.07 0.55 -19.99
CA SER A 1121 19.84 1.99 -20.13
C SER A 1121 20.85 2.87 -19.39
N ALA A 1122 21.55 2.35 -18.38
CA ALA A 1122 22.60 3.04 -17.66
C ALA A 1122 23.81 3.35 -18.57
N ASP A 1123 24.18 2.43 -19.45
CA ASP A 1123 25.25 2.63 -20.44
C ASP A 1123 24.90 3.73 -21.45
N VAL A 1124 23.63 3.81 -21.83
CA VAL A 1124 23.12 4.89 -22.67
C VAL A 1124 23.28 6.25 -21.97
N VAL A 1125 22.93 6.31 -20.68
CA VAL A 1125 23.07 7.53 -19.86
C VAL A 1125 24.54 7.90 -19.69
N ALA A 1126 25.45 6.92 -19.51
CA ALA A 1126 26.88 7.15 -19.39
C ALA A 1126 27.45 7.82 -20.65
N VAL A 1127 27.11 7.34 -21.84
CA VAL A 1127 27.53 7.97 -23.11
C VAL A 1127 26.89 9.34 -23.30
N TYR A 1128 25.63 9.54 -22.92
CA TYR A 1128 25.00 10.86 -22.94
C TYR A 1128 25.73 11.86 -22.04
N ASN A 1129 26.10 11.43 -20.83
CA ASN A 1129 26.85 12.26 -19.90
C ASN A 1129 28.23 12.60 -20.48
N TYR A 1130 28.93 11.65 -21.09
CA TYR A 1130 30.21 11.92 -21.75
C TYR A 1130 30.07 12.90 -22.94
N ILE A 1131 28.98 12.84 -23.72
CA ILE A 1131 28.71 13.81 -24.80
C ILE A 1131 28.50 15.22 -24.23
N LEU A 1132 27.91 15.34 -23.03
CA LEU A 1132 27.60 16.62 -22.39
C LEU A 1132 28.79 17.24 -21.68
N ILE A 1133 29.55 16.45 -20.92
CA ILE A 1133 30.59 16.92 -19.99
C ILE A 1133 31.98 16.31 -20.22
N GLY A 1134 32.16 15.44 -21.23
CA GLY A 1134 33.44 14.81 -21.55
C GLY A 1134 33.93 13.87 -20.46
N GLU A 1135 35.25 13.76 -20.28
CA GLU A 1135 35.88 12.87 -19.28
C GLU A 1135 35.45 13.15 -17.82
N GLU A 1136 34.83 14.30 -17.53
CA GLU A 1136 34.24 14.60 -16.21
C GLU A 1136 33.03 13.70 -15.88
N SER A 1137 32.49 12.95 -16.84
CA SER A 1137 31.44 11.96 -16.59
C SER A 1137 31.92 10.66 -15.94
N GLY A 1138 33.23 10.50 -15.74
CA GLY A 1138 33.82 9.32 -15.09
C GLY A 1138 34.13 8.14 -16.02
N ILE A 1139 33.92 8.29 -17.34
CA ILE A 1139 34.24 7.25 -18.34
C ILE A 1139 35.22 7.79 -19.39
N THR A 1140 36.03 6.90 -19.99
CA THR A 1140 37.08 7.27 -20.96
C THR A 1140 36.54 7.47 -22.37
N LYS A 1141 37.27 8.20 -23.23
CA LYS A 1141 36.92 8.34 -24.65
C LYS A 1141 36.82 7.00 -25.36
N GLU A 1142 37.74 6.10 -25.03
CA GLU A 1142 37.81 4.74 -25.59
C GLU A 1142 36.61 3.89 -25.18
N ALA A 1143 36.08 4.08 -23.97
CA ALA A 1143 34.85 3.42 -23.52
C ALA A 1143 33.59 4.02 -24.19
N ALA A 1144 33.54 5.34 -24.35
CA ALA A 1144 32.38 6.02 -24.91
C ALA A 1144 32.27 5.96 -26.45
N ASP A 1145 33.35 5.61 -27.18
CA ASP A 1145 33.39 5.39 -28.64
C ASP A 1145 32.96 3.96 -29.01
N VAL A 1146 31.71 3.62 -28.67
CA VAL A 1146 31.13 2.28 -28.75
C VAL A 1146 31.23 1.69 -30.16
N ASP A 1147 31.07 2.51 -31.21
CA ASP A 1147 31.13 2.06 -32.60
C ASP A 1147 32.54 2.05 -33.22
N GLY A 1148 33.55 2.50 -32.46
CA GLY A 1148 34.97 2.49 -32.82
C GLY A 1148 35.36 3.42 -33.98
N ASN A 1149 34.55 4.44 -34.29
CA ASN A 1149 34.80 5.36 -35.40
C ASN A 1149 35.76 6.52 -35.04
N GLY A 1150 36.12 6.67 -33.76
CA GLY A 1150 37.01 7.70 -33.22
C GLY A 1150 36.32 8.99 -32.76
N ASN A 1151 34.98 9.06 -32.83
CA ASN A 1151 34.17 10.21 -32.44
C ASN A 1151 32.96 9.78 -31.60
N VAL A 1152 32.92 10.22 -30.34
CA VAL A 1152 31.77 9.98 -29.44
C VAL A 1152 30.60 10.90 -29.79
N ASN A 1153 29.49 10.33 -30.24
CA ASN A 1153 28.29 11.05 -30.66
C ASN A 1153 27.02 10.17 -30.55
N SER A 1154 25.89 10.65 -31.09
CA SER A 1154 24.62 9.91 -31.07
C SER A 1154 24.68 8.52 -31.75
N ALA A 1155 25.65 8.27 -32.62
CA ALA A 1155 25.86 6.96 -33.23
C ALA A 1155 26.28 5.90 -32.20
N ASP A 1156 27.08 6.28 -31.20
CA ASP A 1156 27.52 5.40 -30.11
C ASP A 1156 26.36 5.04 -29.17
N VAL A 1157 25.48 6.01 -28.90
CA VAL A 1157 24.20 5.76 -28.19
C VAL A 1157 23.33 4.76 -28.96
N VAL A 1158 23.23 4.93 -30.28
CA VAL A 1158 22.47 4.00 -31.15
C VAL A 1158 23.13 2.62 -31.18
N ALA A 1159 24.46 2.52 -31.09
CA ALA A 1159 25.17 1.25 -31.01
C ALA A 1159 24.82 0.48 -29.72
N ILE A 1160 24.72 1.17 -28.56
CA ILE A 1160 24.26 0.56 -27.30
C ILE A 1160 22.80 0.11 -27.43
N TYR A 1161 21.91 0.95 -27.96
CA TYR A 1161 20.51 0.54 -28.16
C TYR A 1161 20.39 -0.69 -29.06
N ASN A 1162 21.22 -0.78 -30.10
CA ASN A 1162 21.25 -1.95 -30.98
C ASN A 1162 21.79 -3.20 -30.28
N ALA A 1163 22.71 -3.03 -29.31
CA ALA A 1163 23.20 -4.12 -28.46
C ALA A 1163 22.13 -4.60 -27.47
N ILE A 1164 21.36 -3.68 -26.85
CA ILE A 1164 20.24 -4.01 -25.95
C ILE A 1164 19.16 -4.84 -26.66
N ILE A 1165 18.86 -4.53 -27.93
CA ILE A 1165 17.75 -5.15 -28.68
C ILE A 1165 18.14 -6.41 -29.48
N GLY A 1166 19.41 -6.82 -29.49
CA GLY A 1166 19.81 -8.14 -30.01
C GLY A 1166 19.86 -8.34 -31.54
N GLY A 1167 19.99 -7.28 -32.36
CA GLY A 1167 20.50 -7.42 -33.75
C GLY A 1167 19.69 -6.82 -34.94
N GLU A 1168 20.47 -6.24 -35.87
CA GLU A 1168 20.27 -5.69 -37.23
C GLU A 1168 18.98 -4.95 -37.65
N ALA A 1169 19.15 -3.64 -37.89
CA ALA A 1169 18.20 -2.73 -38.51
C ALA A 1169 17.85 -3.10 -39.96
N GLY A 1170 16.59 -3.51 -40.19
CA GLY A 1170 16.11 -3.84 -41.54
C GLY A 1170 14.64 -3.52 -41.85
N SER A 1171 13.90 -2.84 -40.97
CA SER A 1171 12.47 -2.57 -41.23
C SER A 1171 12.19 -1.10 -41.57
N ARG A 1172 11.36 -0.90 -42.59
CA ARG A 1172 10.91 0.40 -43.16
C ARG A 1172 10.29 1.39 -42.16
N ALA A 1173 10.11 1.02 -40.90
CA ALA A 1173 9.55 1.89 -39.85
C ALA A 1173 10.54 3.01 -39.44
N TYR A 1174 11.84 2.73 -39.40
CA TYR A 1174 12.86 3.69 -38.96
C TYR A 1174 13.06 4.85 -39.96
N TYR A 1175 13.04 4.57 -41.27
CA TYR A 1175 13.14 5.62 -42.30
C TYR A 1175 11.90 6.51 -42.42
N ARG A 1176 10.75 6.11 -41.85
CA ARG A 1176 9.53 6.93 -41.85
C ARG A 1176 9.55 7.99 -40.75
N GLY A 1177 10.09 7.66 -39.57
CA GLY A 1177 10.23 8.61 -38.46
C GLY A 1177 11.19 9.77 -38.74
N LEU A 1178 12.29 9.52 -39.47
CA LEU A 1178 13.24 10.56 -39.84
C LEU A 1178 12.74 11.53 -40.93
N LEU A 1179 11.74 11.14 -41.73
CA LEU A 1179 11.12 12.02 -42.74
C LEU A 1179 9.95 12.86 -42.17
N GLU A 1180 9.43 12.52 -41.00
CA GLU A 1180 8.34 13.25 -40.34
C GLU A 1180 8.83 14.22 -39.25
N ALA A 1181 10.06 14.06 -38.74
CA ALA A 1181 10.70 15.02 -37.82
C ALA A 1181 11.29 16.29 -38.51
N ASN A 1182 11.02 16.49 -39.80
CA ASN A 1182 11.39 17.70 -40.54
C ASN A 1182 10.17 18.39 -41.18
N LYS A 1183 9.00 18.29 -40.53
CA LYS A 1183 7.82 19.09 -40.84
C LYS A 1183 7.24 19.76 -39.61
#